data_AF-A0A838LKS0-F1
#
_entry.id   AF-A0A838LKS0-F1
#
_cell.length_a   1.000
_cell.length_b   1.000
_cell.length_c   1.000
_cell.angle_alpha   90.00
_cell.angle_beta   90.00
_cell.angle_gamma   90.00
#
_symmetry.space_group_name_H-M   'P 1'
#
loop_
_entity.id
_entity.type
_entity.pdbx_description
1 polymer ?
#
loop_
_entity_poly.entity_id
_entity_poly.type
_entity_poly.pdbx_seq_one_letter_code
_entity_poly.pdbx_strand_id
1 'polypeptide(L)'
;MKDPRPVGRLVIAATAAGALLTGAVVLGGAAGLRAGDLASRYAVAQDALTARAAEKNAISRAGELGAEARDPTTAAERTASAAYVARERRLPDPRLRRARTAPRALHPQDRYAMANGCYALAGDPIYFKPTDLGDYLLYDAARRFVTAGGTRATQPGPAAVWTARRSGSSFTFSNNGSPLTVEGANRFRLTRTTGCADYPESQVGVTGAPHAGVSPYQEVRGYVDAHTHGMAFEFLGGAAHCGKPWDPYGAPYALVDCPDHTATGGYGGVLESVLSGQPHHDPVGWPTFKDWPAPESLTHEGTYYRWLERAWRGGQRIFVNLLVENDQLCRVYPLKRSPEYAACDDMASVRRQAADMRRMQDYIDAQFGGPGKGFYRIVTDPFQARRVINAGKLAVVMGIETSVPFGCTMKLDVPACDIGDIDTQLDAVREMGVRQMELVNKFDNALSGVAGDNGAVGAAVNAANFLETGSFWDMRHCEPADGESHDRDQVALPDISAEQQDALFGAVGQLFGTLHTALPLYGRPHHCNARGLTTLGEHTIEGLAKRHMLFDPDHMSVKARSAALDQIDDLGYHGVISSHSWATPDAYPRIYQEGGFITPYAGDSTGFVEKWRRHVGWADPRYYWGIGYGADMNGLGAQGDPRGADVPNPVTYPFRGLGGVTVDRQHAGERVYDVNVDGVAQYGLYPDWIQDLTEVADAQQAGDGARIADDMSRGAEAYLQTWERAEGIAPDSCRNPGLRKPVSRVESLVRRGMTTRAVMAAVGQPYQRLGTTYRFCAKDAGDPKVMVTVEFSKAGRVAALRRG
;
A
#
# COMPACT_ATOMS: atom_id res chain seq x y z
N MET A 1 -45.30 -14.35 26.32
CA MET A 1 -45.77 -14.73 24.96
C MET A 1 -44.53 -15.05 24.14
N LYS A 2 -44.38 -16.30 23.70
CA LYS A 2 -43.20 -16.80 22.96
C LYS A 2 -43.39 -16.48 21.47
N ASP A 3 -42.43 -15.77 20.86
CA ASP A 3 -42.40 -15.49 19.42
C ASP A 3 -41.72 -16.67 18.68
N PRO A 4 -42.38 -17.37 17.75
CA PRO A 4 -41.82 -18.52 17.06
C PRO A 4 -41.21 -18.08 15.72
N ARG A 5 -39.95 -17.59 15.72
CA ARG A 5 -39.25 -17.25 14.46
C ARG A 5 -37.75 -17.61 14.33
N PRO A 6 -37.23 -18.75 14.84
CA PRO A 6 -35.91 -19.22 14.41
C PRO A 6 -35.98 -20.18 13.21
N VAL A 7 -37.13 -20.79 12.91
CA VAL A 7 -37.24 -21.86 11.89
C VAL A 7 -37.43 -21.30 10.47
N GLY A 8 -38.09 -20.15 10.31
CA GLY A 8 -38.35 -19.57 8.98
C GLY A 8 -37.10 -19.03 8.26
N ARG A 9 -36.09 -18.55 8.99
CA ARG A 9 -34.83 -18.06 8.39
C ARG A 9 -33.88 -19.20 7.99
N LEU A 10 -33.88 -20.31 8.74
CA LEU A 10 -33.10 -21.50 8.38
C LEU A 10 -33.66 -22.22 7.15
N VAL A 11 -34.99 -22.25 6.98
CA VAL A 11 -35.63 -22.90 5.82
C VAL A 11 -35.44 -22.09 4.52
N ILE A 12 -35.39 -20.77 4.60
CA ILE A 12 -35.10 -19.89 3.44
C ILE A 12 -33.61 -19.94 3.07
N ALA A 13 -32.71 -19.99 4.05
CA ALA A 13 -31.27 -20.16 3.80
C ALA A 13 -30.95 -21.56 3.22
N ALA A 14 -31.63 -22.61 3.70
CA ALA A 14 -31.46 -23.98 3.18
C ALA A 14 -32.03 -24.16 1.76
N THR A 15 -33.14 -23.48 1.41
CA THR A 15 -33.65 -23.50 0.02
C THR A 15 -32.81 -22.66 -0.94
N ALA A 16 -32.21 -21.54 -0.48
CA ALA A 16 -31.24 -20.78 -1.27
C ALA A 16 -29.93 -21.55 -1.51
N ALA A 17 -29.39 -22.22 -0.47
CA ALA A 17 -28.21 -23.07 -0.60
C ALA A 17 -28.47 -24.30 -1.48
N GLY A 18 -29.65 -24.92 -1.36
CA GLY A 18 -30.08 -26.01 -2.24
C GLY A 18 -30.23 -25.59 -3.71
N ALA A 19 -30.76 -24.39 -3.98
CA ALA A 19 -30.86 -23.87 -5.35
C ALA A 19 -29.50 -23.51 -5.96
N LEU A 20 -28.54 -23.01 -5.16
CA LEU A 20 -27.17 -22.71 -5.61
C LEU A 20 -26.35 -23.97 -5.89
N LEU A 21 -26.46 -25.01 -5.03
CA LEU A 21 -25.82 -26.31 -5.25
C LEU A 21 -26.42 -27.04 -6.48
N THR A 22 -27.73 -26.91 -6.71
CA THR A 22 -28.36 -27.52 -7.90
C THR A 22 -28.04 -26.74 -9.18
N GLY A 23 -27.88 -25.42 -9.10
CA GLY A 23 -27.40 -24.59 -10.22
C GLY A 23 -25.96 -24.91 -10.64
N ALA A 24 -25.06 -25.08 -9.68
CA ALA A 24 -23.65 -25.42 -9.95
C ALA A 24 -23.48 -26.83 -10.54
N VAL A 25 -24.31 -27.80 -10.14
CA VAL A 25 -24.26 -29.19 -10.64
C VAL A 25 -24.94 -29.35 -12.00
N VAL A 26 -25.95 -28.54 -12.33
CA VAL A 26 -26.67 -28.61 -13.61
C VAL A 26 -26.01 -27.76 -14.71
N LEU A 27 -25.34 -26.66 -14.37
CA LEU A 27 -24.65 -25.81 -15.36
C LEU A 27 -23.32 -26.39 -15.88
N GLY A 28 -22.69 -27.31 -15.13
CA GLY A 28 -21.54 -28.09 -15.62
C GLY A 28 -21.89 -29.18 -16.65
N GLY A 29 -23.18 -29.40 -16.91
CA GLY A 29 -23.68 -30.40 -17.88
C GLY A 29 -24.22 -29.82 -19.19
N ALA A 30 -24.39 -28.50 -19.30
CA ALA A 30 -25.05 -27.88 -20.45
C ALA A 30 -24.09 -27.32 -21.52
N ALA A 31 -22.80 -27.20 -21.23
CA ALA A 31 -21.77 -26.92 -22.23
C ALA A 31 -21.20 -28.25 -22.73
N GLY A 32 -21.75 -28.79 -23.81
CA GLY A 32 -21.36 -30.09 -24.32
C GLY A 32 -19.92 -30.12 -24.85
N LEU A 33 -18.94 -30.50 -24.01
CA LEU A 33 -17.65 -31.06 -24.44
C LEU A 33 -17.12 -32.12 -23.44
N ARG A 34 -17.04 -33.35 -23.95
CA ARG A 34 -16.34 -34.60 -23.52
C ARG A 34 -16.68 -35.28 -22.18
N ALA A 35 -16.92 -36.59 -22.31
CA ALA A 35 -16.99 -37.56 -21.23
C ALA A 35 -15.60 -37.85 -20.65
N GLY A 36 -15.48 -37.71 -19.33
CA GLY A 36 -14.29 -38.07 -18.57
C GLY A 36 -14.67 -38.13 -17.09
N ASP A 37 -14.11 -39.11 -16.38
CA ASP A 37 -14.28 -39.33 -14.94
C ASP A 37 -13.87 -38.05 -14.17
N LEU A 38 -14.56 -37.79 -13.05
CA LEU A 38 -14.25 -36.75 -12.06
C LEU A 38 -12.74 -36.71 -11.75
N ALA A 39 -12.08 -37.87 -11.69
CA ALA A 39 -10.63 -37.98 -11.47
C ALA A 39 -9.78 -37.36 -12.59
N SER A 40 -10.19 -37.51 -13.86
CA SER A 40 -9.49 -36.86 -14.99
C SER A 40 -9.74 -35.36 -15.04
N ARG A 41 -10.92 -34.91 -14.62
CA ARG A 41 -11.25 -33.48 -14.51
C ARG A 41 -10.48 -32.83 -13.35
N TYR A 42 -10.23 -33.58 -12.28
CA TYR A 42 -9.41 -33.15 -11.14
C TYR A 42 -7.92 -33.09 -11.47
N ALA A 43 -7.40 -34.05 -12.23
CA ALA A 43 -6.00 -34.04 -12.68
C ALA A 43 -5.70 -32.88 -13.65
N VAL A 44 -6.60 -32.61 -14.59
CA VAL A 44 -6.48 -31.44 -15.50
C VAL A 44 -6.59 -30.12 -14.73
N ALA A 45 -7.47 -30.05 -13.71
CA ALA A 45 -7.53 -28.90 -12.83
C ALA A 45 -6.23 -28.73 -12.02
N GLN A 46 -5.60 -29.80 -11.55
CA GLN A 46 -4.30 -29.73 -10.84
C GLN A 46 -3.14 -29.31 -11.75
N ASP A 47 -3.08 -29.80 -13.00
CA ASP A 47 -2.06 -29.37 -13.96
C ASP A 47 -2.27 -27.90 -14.37
N ALA A 48 -3.53 -27.46 -14.56
CA ALA A 48 -3.87 -26.05 -14.81
C ALA A 48 -3.53 -25.15 -13.61
N LEU A 49 -3.72 -25.63 -12.38
CA LEU A 49 -3.31 -24.92 -11.15
C LEU A 49 -1.79 -24.80 -11.02
N THR A 50 -1.04 -25.81 -11.46
CA THR A 50 0.44 -25.82 -11.42
C THR A 50 1.02 -24.89 -12.50
N ALA A 51 0.46 -24.89 -13.71
CA ALA A 51 0.80 -23.92 -14.76
C ALA A 51 0.48 -22.48 -14.31
N ARG A 52 -0.64 -22.29 -13.61
CA ARG A 52 -1.05 -20.99 -13.07
C ARG A 52 -0.16 -20.49 -11.93
N ALA A 53 0.44 -21.36 -11.11
CA ALA A 53 1.43 -20.95 -10.11
C ALA A 53 2.74 -20.44 -10.76
N ALA A 54 3.14 -21.01 -11.90
CA ALA A 54 4.26 -20.52 -12.70
C ALA A 54 3.92 -19.19 -13.42
N GLU A 55 2.69 -19.05 -13.94
CA GLU A 55 2.18 -17.80 -14.54
C GLU A 55 1.91 -16.69 -13.52
N LYS A 56 1.54 -17.01 -12.26
CA LYS A 56 1.31 -16.06 -11.16
C LYS A 56 2.59 -15.29 -10.82
N ASN A 57 3.69 -16.04 -10.75
CA ASN A 57 5.01 -15.43 -10.67
C ASN A 57 5.28 -14.62 -11.94
N ALA A 58 4.95 -15.10 -13.14
CA ALA A 58 5.09 -14.29 -14.36
C ALA A 58 4.24 -12.99 -14.39
N ILE A 59 3.07 -12.94 -13.72
CA ILE A 59 2.19 -11.76 -13.62
C ILE A 59 2.71 -10.74 -12.60
N SER A 60 3.18 -11.18 -11.42
CA SER A 60 3.89 -10.32 -10.44
C SER A 60 5.31 -9.92 -10.92
N ARG A 61 5.84 -10.70 -11.86
CA ARG A 61 7.00 -10.38 -12.70
C ARG A 61 6.61 -9.68 -14.00
N ALA A 62 5.35 -9.33 -14.23
CA ALA A 62 4.96 -8.66 -15.48
C ALA A 62 5.45 -7.21 -15.40
N GLY A 63 6.62 -6.97 -15.98
CA GLY A 63 7.50 -5.81 -15.74
C GLY A 63 8.99 -6.24 -15.65
N GLU A 64 9.25 -7.53 -15.49
CA GLU A 64 10.54 -8.15 -15.74
C GLU A 64 10.75 -8.30 -17.23
N LEU A 65 11.85 -7.68 -17.68
CA LEU A 65 12.38 -7.98 -18.98
C LEU A 65 12.71 -9.47 -19.07
N GLY A 66 12.13 -10.18 -20.05
CA GLY A 66 12.50 -11.52 -20.44
C GLY A 66 13.98 -11.60 -20.85
N ALA A 67 14.50 -12.84 -20.98
CA ALA A 67 15.92 -13.06 -21.25
C ALA A 67 16.42 -12.45 -22.59
N GLU A 68 15.52 -12.04 -23.48
CA GLU A 68 15.81 -11.50 -24.82
C GLU A 68 15.79 -9.97 -24.91
N ALA A 69 15.41 -9.28 -23.84
CA ALA A 69 15.21 -7.84 -23.86
C ALA A 69 16.50 -7.03 -23.98
N ARG A 70 16.41 -5.90 -24.68
CA ARG A 70 17.49 -4.91 -24.71
C ARG A 70 17.25 -3.80 -23.70
N ASP A 71 18.06 -3.79 -22.65
CA ASP A 71 18.15 -2.65 -21.74
C ASP A 71 18.39 -1.35 -22.54
N PRO A 72 17.59 -0.29 -22.31
CA PRO A 72 17.71 0.98 -23.02
C PRO A 72 19.04 1.70 -22.76
N THR A 73 19.80 1.29 -21.74
CA THR A 73 21.14 1.80 -21.44
C THR A 73 22.24 0.92 -21.99
N THR A 74 23.37 1.53 -22.33
CA THR A 74 24.60 0.81 -22.71
C THR A 74 25.29 0.18 -21.50
N ALA A 75 26.13 -0.82 -21.73
CA ALA A 75 26.93 -1.44 -20.66
C ALA A 75 27.86 -0.43 -19.95
N ALA A 76 28.34 0.59 -20.67
CA ALA A 76 29.18 1.65 -20.11
C ALA A 76 28.39 2.55 -19.16
N GLU A 77 27.17 2.94 -19.54
CA GLU A 77 26.26 3.72 -18.68
C GLU A 77 25.91 2.95 -17.42
N ARG A 78 25.49 1.68 -17.53
CA ARG A 78 25.24 0.82 -16.35
C ARG A 78 26.43 0.74 -15.41
N THR A 79 27.63 0.58 -15.95
CA THR A 79 28.86 0.53 -15.15
C THR A 79 29.10 1.85 -14.42
N ALA A 80 28.84 2.98 -15.07
CA ALA A 80 28.94 4.30 -14.46
C ALA A 80 27.91 4.52 -13.35
N SER A 81 26.65 4.10 -13.57
CA SER A 81 25.56 4.14 -12.57
C SER A 81 25.89 3.27 -11.36
N ALA A 82 26.32 2.02 -11.57
CA ALA A 82 26.73 1.13 -10.49
C ALA A 82 27.92 1.70 -9.69
N ALA A 83 28.91 2.29 -10.37
CA ALA A 83 30.03 2.96 -9.72
C ALA A 83 29.60 4.22 -8.94
N TYR A 84 28.58 4.93 -9.41
CA TYR A 84 27.95 6.04 -8.68
C TYR A 84 27.24 5.56 -7.43
N VAL A 85 26.35 4.57 -7.53
CA VAL A 85 25.66 3.95 -6.40
C VAL A 85 26.66 3.46 -5.35
N ALA A 86 27.74 2.80 -5.77
CA ALA A 86 28.79 2.38 -4.85
C ALA A 86 29.43 3.54 -4.07
N ARG A 87 29.53 4.75 -4.65
CA ARG A 87 30.00 5.96 -3.93
C ARG A 87 28.95 6.46 -2.94
N GLU A 88 27.67 6.43 -3.30
CA GLU A 88 26.56 6.86 -2.43
C GLU A 88 26.49 6.01 -1.16
N ARG A 89 26.67 4.69 -1.28
CA ARG A 89 26.75 3.76 -0.14
C ARG A 89 27.89 4.07 0.86
N ARG A 90 28.94 4.77 0.41
CA ARG A 90 30.07 5.20 1.25
C ARG A 90 29.84 6.55 1.93
N LEU A 91 28.73 7.23 1.67
CA LEU A 91 28.39 8.46 2.36
C LEU A 91 28.12 8.16 3.85
N PRO A 92 28.53 9.06 4.77
CA PRO A 92 28.27 8.86 6.19
C PRO A 92 26.78 8.76 6.49
N ASP A 93 26.40 7.77 7.28
CA ASP A 93 25.03 7.61 7.71
C ASP A 93 24.60 8.64 8.77
N PRO A 94 23.31 9.04 8.79
CA PRO A 94 22.79 9.84 9.87
C PRO A 94 22.82 9.08 11.18
N ARG A 95 23.18 9.76 12.27
CA ARG A 95 23.05 9.19 13.61
C ARG A 95 21.57 8.96 13.92
N LEU A 96 21.25 7.73 14.29
CA LEU A 96 19.94 7.32 14.78
C LEU A 96 19.93 7.19 16.31
N ARG A 97 18.74 7.25 16.89
CA ARG A 97 18.47 6.94 18.30
C ARG A 97 17.24 6.05 18.39
N ARG A 98 17.02 5.44 19.56
CA ARG A 98 15.75 4.75 19.82
C ARG A 98 14.61 5.77 19.99
N ALA A 99 13.45 5.46 19.42
CA ALA A 99 12.22 6.17 19.69
C ALA A 99 11.89 6.05 21.19
N ARG A 100 11.39 7.13 21.79
CA ARG A 100 11.09 7.13 23.23
C ARG A 100 9.74 6.47 23.45
N THR A 101 9.71 5.41 24.23
CA THR A 101 8.49 4.88 24.83
C THR A 101 8.46 5.27 26.30
N ALA A 102 7.36 5.87 26.76
CA ALA A 102 7.19 6.14 28.18
C ALA A 102 6.65 4.88 28.87
N PRO A 103 7.20 4.47 30.03
CA PRO A 103 6.63 3.35 30.77
C PRO A 103 5.22 3.71 31.27
N ARG A 104 4.35 2.70 31.34
CA ARG A 104 2.99 2.86 31.86
C ARG A 104 3.04 3.23 33.35
N ALA A 105 2.43 4.36 33.71
CA ALA A 105 2.38 4.83 35.09
C ALA A 105 1.47 3.96 35.97
N LEU A 106 1.71 4.03 37.28
CA LEU A 106 0.88 3.36 38.30
C LEU A 106 -0.56 3.84 38.27
N HIS A 107 -0.79 5.14 38.05
CA HIS A 107 -2.11 5.73 37.85
C HIS A 107 -2.16 6.35 36.45
N PRO A 108 -3.24 6.13 35.67
CA PRO A 108 -3.39 6.77 34.36
C PRO A 108 -3.37 8.30 34.52
N GLN A 109 -2.58 8.97 33.69
CA GLN A 109 -2.40 10.42 33.78
C GLN A 109 -3.56 11.19 33.13
N ASP A 110 -4.27 10.57 32.20
CA ASP A 110 -5.42 11.14 31.50
C ASP A 110 -6.39 10.03 31.09
N ARG A 111 -7.46 10.42 30.39
CA ARG A 111 -8.51 9.50 29.92
C ARG A 111 -8.04 8.51 28.85
N TYR A 112 -6.83 8.65 28.31
CA TYR A 112 -6.28 7.81 27.24
C TYR A 112 -5.24 6.81 27.77
N ALA A 113 -4.56 7.15 28.87
CA ALA A 113 -3.45 6.40 29.44
C ALA A 113 -3.80 4.98 29.95
N MET A 114 -5.08 4.60 29.96
CA MET A 114 -5.52 3.23 30.26
C MET A 114 -5.31 2.26 29.09
N ALA A 115 -5.12 2.76 27.86
CA ALA A 115 -5.07 1.98 26.64
C ALA A 115 -4.18 0.75 26.72
N ASN A 116 -4.75 -0.42 26.44
CA ASN A 116 -4.06 -1.72 26.44
C ASN A 116 -3.34 -2.01 27.76
N GLY A 117 -3.95 -1.61 28.89
CA GLY A 117 -3.37 -1.70 30.22
C GLY A 117 -4.27 -2.46 31.20
N CYS A 118 -3.62 -3.08 32.19
CA CYS A 118 -4.27 -3.77 33.30
C CYS A 118 -4.36 -2.84 34.51
N TYR A 119 -5.58 -2.49 34.92
CA TYR A 119 -5.83 -1.60 36.05
C TYR A 119 -6.93 -2.16 36.96
N ALA A 120 -6.77 -1.95 38.27
CA ALA A 120 -7.79 -2.29 39.25
C ALA A 120 -8.98 -1.33 39.15
N LEU A 121 -10.17 -1.88 38.95
CA LEU A 121 -11.45 -1.19 38.97
C LEU A 121 -12.27 -1.75 40.14
N ALA A 122 -12.45 -0.96 41.21
CA ALA A 122 -13.07 -1.43 42.46
C ALA A 122 -12.39 -2.69 43.06
N GLY A 123 -11.08 -2.86 42.84
CA GLY A 123 -10.32 -4.02 43.32
C GLY A 123 -10.13 -5.12 42.28
N ASP A 124 -11.01 -5.20 41.28
CA ASP A 124 -10.92 -6.22 40.23
C ASP A 124 -9.92 -5.84 39.13
N PRO A 125 -9.09 -6.79 38.65
CA PRO A 125 -8.22 -6.56 37.51
C PRO A 125 -9.03 -6.49 36.20
N ILE A 126 -8.99 -5.33 35.55
CA ILE A 126 -9.66 -5.06 34.27
C ILE A 126 -8.63 -4.68 33.21
N TYR A 127 -8.71 -5.33 32.05
CA TYR A 127 -8.01 -4.92 30.84
C TYR A 127 -8.83 -3.86 30.10
N PHE A 128 -8.20 -2.72 29.81
CA PHE A 128 -8.82 -1.59 29.11
C PHE A 128 -8.46 -1.64 27.61
N LYS A 129 -9.29 -2.28 26.80
CA LYS A 129 -9.14 -2.30 25.33
C LYS A 129 -9.77 -1.04 24.74
N PRO A 130 -9.01 -0.14 24.08
CA PRO A 130 -9.60 1.00 23.41
C PRO A 130 -10.41 0.58 22.20
N THR A 131 -11.62 1.12 22.10
CA THR A 131 -12.48 1.04 20.91
C THR A 131 -12.35 2.30 20.05
N ASP A 132 -12.12 3.44 20.70
CA ASP A 132 -11.88 4.76 20.10
C ASP A 132 -11.14 5.65 21.14
N LEU A 133 -10.85 6.91 20.80
CA LEU A 133 -10.16 7.88 21.62
C LEU A 133 -10.87 8.15 22.94
N GLY A 134 -10.41 7.44 23.98
CA GLY A 134 -10.90 7.57 25.34
C GLY A 134 -12.20 6.82 25.60
N ASP A 135 -12.53 5.86 24.73
CA ASP A 135 -13.61 4.90 24.87
C ASP A 135 -13.02 3.48 24.97
N TYR A 136 -13.60 2.65 25.84
CA TYR A 136 -13.00 1.37 26.22
C TYR A 136 -14.02 0.25 26.33
N LEU A 137 -13.62 -0.94 25.92
CA LEU A 137 -14.13 -2.18 26.50
C LEU A 137 -13.39 -2.43 27.82
N LEU A 138 -14.16 -2.82 28.84
CA LEU A 138 -13.64 -3.24 30.13
C LEU A 138 -13.71 -4.77 30.18
N TYR A 139 -12.56 -5.43 30.03
CA TYR A 139 -12.47 -6.89 29.90
C TYR A 139 -11.95 -7.50 31.21
N ASP A 140 -12.79 -8.31 31.85
CA ASP A 140 -12.49 -8.90 33.16
C ASP A 140 -11.60 -10.15 33.06
N ALA A 141 -11.05 -10.60 34.20
CA ALA A 141 -10.21 -11.79 34.27
C ALA A 141 -10.91 -13.08 33.83
N ALA A 142 -12.25 -13.10 33.81
CA ALA A 142 -13.07 -14.21 33.32
C ALA A 142 -13.41 -14.09 31.82
N ARG A 143 -12.72 -13.21 31.09
CA ARG A 143 -12.89 -12.99 29.65
C ARG A 143 -14.27 -12.46 29.26
N ARG A 144 -14.88 -11.64 30.12
CA ARG A 144 -16.20 -11.03 29.90
C ARG A 144 -16.10 -9.51 29.88
N PHE A 145 -17.05 -8.90 29.18
CA PHE A 145 -17.18 -7.46 29.03
C PHE A 145 -18.09 -6.88 30.10
N VAL A 146 -17.64 -5.84 30.79
CA VAL A 146 -18.52 -5.07 31.70
C VAL A 146 -19.54 -4.31 30.86
N THR A 147 -20.83 -4.55 31.10
CA THR A 147 -21.93 -3.91 30.37
C THR A 147 -22.69 -2.92 31.25
N ALA A 148 -23.51 -2.07 30.61
CA ALA A 148 -24.43 -1.16 31.29
C ALA A 148 -25.25 -1.91 32.37
N GLY A 149 -25.26 -1.37 33.60
CA GLY A 149 -25.85 -2.02 34.79
C GLY A 149 -24.88 -2.88 35.60
N GLY A 150 -23.59 -2.96 35.22
CA GLY A 150 -22.55 -3.69 35.96
C GLY A 150 -22.53 -5.20 35.71
N THR A 151 -23.37 -5.69 34.79
CA THR A 151 -23.43 -7.09 34.35
C THR A 151 -22.20 -7.48 33.51
N ARG A 152 -22.12 -8.75 33.12
CA ARG A 152 -21.01 -9.31 32.34
C ARG A 152 -21.54 -10.00 31.09
N ALA A 153 -21.10 -9.56 29.91
CA ALA A 153 -21.40 -10.19 28.63
C ALA A 153 -20.20 -10.99 28.11
N THR A 154 -20.45 -12.07 27.37
CA THR A 154 -19.39 -12.89 26.75
C THR A 154 -18.94 -12.35 25.38
N GLN A 155 -19.69 -11.40 24.81
CA GLN A 155 -19.42 -10.76 23.53
C GLN A 155 -19.41 -9.23 23.72
N PRO A 156 -18.56 -8.50 22.98
CA PRO A 156 -18.57 -7.05 22.96
C PRO A 156 -19.79 -6.54 22.20
N GLY A 157 -20.07 -5.26 22.36
CA GLY A 157 -21.15 -4.57 21.67
C GLY A 157 -21.34 -3.17 22.23
N PRO A 158 -22.25 -2.36 21.66
CA PRO A 158 -22.44 -0.98 22.07
C PRO A 158 -22.70 -0.80 23.57
N ALA A 159 -23.38 -1.75 24.23
CA ALA A 159 -23.67 -1.71 25.67
C ALA A 159 -22.44 -1.97 26.58
N ALA A 160 -21.30 -2.38 26.01
CA ALA A 160 -20.04 -2.65 26.69
C ALA A 160 -18.98 -1.56 26.46
N VAL A 161 -19.28 -0.54 25.65
CA VAL A 161 -18.34 0.54 25.32
C VAL A 161 -18.48 1.68 26.33
N TRP A 162 -17.39 2.04 26.98
CA TRP A 162 -17.37 3.01 28.06
C TRP A 162 -16.53 4.23 27.73
N THR A 163 -17.16 5.40 27.66
CA THR A 163 -16.46 6.67 27.56
C THR A 163 -15.84 7.05 28.89
N ALA A 164 -14.52 7.15 28.93
CA ALA A 164 -13.77 7.53 30.11
C ALA A 164 -13.68 9.05 30.26
N ARG A 165 -13.92 9.55 31.47
CA ARG A 165 -13.66 10.94 31.86
C ARG A 165 -12.82 10.98 33.14
N ARG A 166 -11.87 11.90 33.18
CA ARG A 166 -11.06 12.14 34.39
C ARG A 166 -11.77 13.16 35.29
N SER A 167 -11.86 12.86 36.58
CA SER A 167 -12.40 13.73 37.63
C SER A 167 -11.41 13.76 38.80
N GLY A 168 -10.56 14.80 38.84
CA GLY A 168 -9.44 14.87 39.78
C GLY A 168 -8.42 13.74 39.59
N SER A 169 -8.23 12.91 40.63
CA SER A 169 -7.37 11.71 40.60
C SER A 169 -8.11 10.42 40.24
N SER A 170 -9.39 10.51 39.91
CA SER A 170 -10.25 9.36 39.65
C SER A 170 -10.86 9.44 38.26
N PHE A 171 -11.48 8.35 37.83
CA PHE A 171 -12.13 8.21 36.53
C PHE A 171 -13.60 7.84 36.70
N THR A 172 -14.42 8.35 35.80
CA THR A 172 -15.82 7.95 35.63
C THR A 172 -15.99 7.38 34.24
N PHE A 173 -16.85 6.38 34.10
CA PHE A 173 -17.15 5.73 32.84
C PHE A 173 -18.63 5.88 32.54
N SER A 174 -18.97 6.22 31.30
CA SER A 174 -20.37 6.33 30.88
C SER A 174 -20.65 5.60 29.58
N ASN A 175 -21.79 4.93 29.50
CA ASN A 175 -22.34 4.33 28.30
C ASN A 175 -23.69 5.00 28.01
N ASN A 176 -23.86 5.66 26.86
CA ASN A 176 -25.09 6.38 26.51
C ASN A 176 -25.66 7.26 27.64
N GLY A 177 -24.78 8.01 28.32
CA GLY A 177 -25.14 8.88 29.44
C GLY A 177 -25.34 8.18 30.80
N SER A 178 -25.42 6.86 30.84
CA SER A 178 -25.54 6.08 32.06
C SER A 178 -24.16 5.81 32.68
N PRO A 179 -23.94 6.10 33.98
CA PRO A 179 -22.67 5.86 34.63
C PRO A 179 -22.43 4.37 34.89
N LEU A 180 -21.17 3.94 34.83
CA LEU A 180 -20.75 2.64 35.34
C LEU A 180 -20.86 2.66 36.86
N THR A 181 -21.62 1.70 37.41
CA THR A 181 -21.69 1.45 38.84
C THR A 181 -21.18 0.06 39.14
N VAL A 182 -20.16 -0.04 39.99
CA VAL A 182 -19.61 -1.31 40.50
C VAL A 182 -19.64 -1.21 42.02
N GLU A 183 -20.34 -2.14 42.68
CA GLU A 183 -20.49 -2.17 44.14
C GLU A 183 -20.96 -0.83 44.75
N GLY A 184 -21.85 -0.11 44.05
CA GLY A 184 -22.36 1.20 44.47
C GLY A 184 -21.43 2.39 44.20
N ALA A 185 -20.20 2.15 43.75
CA ALA A 185 -19.26 3.21 43.34
C ALA A 185 -19.37 3.52 41.84
N ASN A 186 -19.27 4.80 41.48
CA ASN A 186 -19.27 5.28 40.09
C ASN A 186 -18.03 6.14 39.73
N ARG A 187 -17.08 6.23 40.66
CA ARG A 187 -15.83 6.97 40.52
C ARG A 187 -14.70 6.10 41.02
N PHE A 188 -13.69 5.88 40.18
CA PHE A 188 -12.66 4.87 40.41
C PHE A 188 -11.27 5.47 40.39
N ARG A 189 -10.47 5.23 41.43
CA ARG A 189 -9.04 5.52 41.40
C ARG A 189 -8.31 4.31 40.82
N LEU A 190 -8.05 4.36 39.52
CA LEU A 190 -7.39 3.26 38.81
C LEU A 190 -5.92 3.13 39.24
N THR A 191 -5.52 1.91 39.55
CA THR A 191 -4.14 1.57 39.94
C THR A 191 -3.69 0.39 39.11
N ARG A 192 -2.51 0.49 38.48
CA ARG A 192 -1.95 -0.58 37.65
C ARG A 192 -1.83 -1.84 38.48
N THR A 193 -2.34 -2.95 37.96
CA THR A 193 -2.33 -4.25 38.62
C THR A 193 -1.89 -5.34 37.65
N THR A 194 -1.86 -6.58 38.11
CA THR A 194 -1.61 -7.79 37.31
C THR A 194 -2.84 -8.71 37.38
N GLY A 195 -2.86 -9.78 36.57
CA GLY A 195 -3.95 -10.77 36.60
C GLY A 195 -5.14 -10.46 35.68
N CYS A 196 -5.00 -9.49 34.77
CA CYS A 196 -5.97 -9.31 33.70
C CYS A 196 -5.84 -10.45 32.68
N ALA A 197 -6.97 -10.81 32.05
CA ALA A 197 -6.96 -11.69 30.90
C ALA A 197 -6.39 -10.97 29.67
N ASP A 198 -5.64 -11.69 28.83
CA ASP A 198 -5.21 -11.20 27.54
C ASP A 198 -6.42 -10.98 26.64
N TYR A 199 -6.47 -9.83 25.98
CA TYR A 199 -7.47 -9.56 24.96
C TYR A 199 -7.06 -10.20 23.63
N PRO A 200 -7.97 -10.84 22.89
CA PRO A 200 -7.66 -11.42 21.58
C PRO A 200 -7.14 -10.35 20.60
N GLU A 201 -5.88 -10.46 20.19
CA GLU A 201 -5.24 -9.51 19.28
C GLU A 201 -4.04 -10.14 18.57
N SER A 202 -3.75 -9.69 17.35
CA SER A 202 -2.59 -10.12 16.57
C SER A 202 -1.28 -9.64 17.24
N GLN A 203 -0.32 -10.56 17.40
CA GLN A 203 0.99 -10.23 17.91
C GLN A 203 1.85 -9.59 16.82
N VAL A 204 2.84 -8.82 17.25
CA VAL A 204 3.70 -8.06 16.35
C VAL A 204 5.01 -8.78 16.05
N GLY A 205 5.48 -9.68 16.91
CA GLY A 205 6.72 -10.46 16.65
C GLY A 205 7.99 -9.61 16.45
N VAL A 206 8.05 -8.42 17.05
CA VAL A 206 9.24 -7.55 16.99
C VAL A 206 9.59 -7.03 18.37
N THR A 207 10.82 -7.31 18.80
CA THR A 207 11.37 -6.86 20.09
C THR A 207 12.39 -5.75 19.89
N GLY A 208 12.26 -4.68 20.67
CA GLY A 208 13.11 -3.49 20.58
C GLY A 208 12.30 -2.22 20.31
N ALA A 209 12.94 -1.07 20.48
CA ALA A 209 12.35 0.22 20.14
C ALA A 209 12.68 0.57 18.69
N PRO A 210 11.70 1.04 17.89
CA PRO A 210 11.96 1.59 16.56
C PRO A 210 13.00 2.71 16.60
N HIS A 211 13.72 2.92 15.51
CA HIS A 211 14.65 4.05 15.42
C HIS A 211 13.94 5.37 15.12
N ALA A 212 14.60 6.45 15.50
CA ALA A 212 14.22 7.84 15.30
C ALA A 212 15.48 8.67 15.01
N GLY A 213 15.30 9.90 14.50
CA GLY A 213 16.42 10.81 14.23
C GLY A 213 16.87 11.60 15.45
N VAL A 214 18.11 12.10 15.45
CA VAL A 214 18.62 12.96 16.52
C VAL A 214 18.20 14.43 16.37
N SER A 215 17.75 14.83 15.19
CA SER A 215 17.03 16.08 14.92
C SER A 215 15.78 15.81 14.07
N PRO A 216 14.78 16.72 14.04
CA PRO A 216 13.56 16.51 13.28
C PRO A 216 13.73 16.73 11.75
N TYR A 217 14.90 17.14 11.28
CA TYR A 217 15.14 17.56 9.89
C TYR A 217 16.39 16.91 9.27
N GLN A 218 17.06 16.00 9.96
CA GLN A 218 18.16 15.24 9.38
C GLN A 218 17.67 14.28 8.28
N GLU A 219 18.63 13.68 7.59
CA GLU A 219 18.45 12.55 6.68
C GLU A 219 17.74 11.39 7.39
N VAL A 220 16.83 10.73 6.68
CA VAL A 220 16.11 9.57 7.21
C VAL A 220 16.73 8.25 6.72
N ARG A 221 16.49 7.18 7.48
CA ARG A 221 16.77 5.79 7.08
C ARG A 221 15.52 4.97 7.31
N GLY A 222 15.15 4.11 6.36
CA GLY A 222 13.96 3.30 6.39
C GLY A 222 13.46 2.92 5.01
N TYR A 223 12.59 1.92 4.99
CA TYR A 223 11.96 1.41 3.77
C TYR A 223 10.78 2.30 3.37
N VAL A 224 10.51 2.32 2.07
CA VAL A 224 9.37 3.00 1.47
C VAL A 224 8.60 2.01 0.62
N ASP A 225 7.29 2.02 0.87
CA ASP A 225 6.27 1.37 0.08
C ASP A 225 5.44 2.49 -0.53
N ALA A 226 5.53 2.63 -1.85
CA ALA A 226 4.89 3.73 -2.55
C ALA A 226 3.54 3.37 -3.16
N HIS A 227 3.03 2.15 -2.91
CA HIS A 227 1.80 1.68 -3.52
C HIS A 227 1.10 0.60 -2.68
N THR A 228 -0.05 0.92 -2.09
CA THR A 228 -0.86 -0.02 -1.30
C THR A 228 -2.32 0.45 -1.22
N HIS A 229 -3.26 -0.48 -0.98
CA HIS A 229 -4.70 -0.21 -0.84
C HIS A 229 -5.26 -0.60 0.53
N GLY A 230 -4.77 0.04 1.59
CA GLY A 230 -5.19 -0.27 2.96
C GLY A 230 -6.65 0.03 3.29
N MET A 231 -7.39 0.75 2.44
CA MET A 231 -8.84 1.00 2.61
C MET A 231 -9.68 0.22 1.59
N ALA A 232 -9.13 -0.83 0.97
CA ALA A 232 -9.81 -1.66 -0.02
C ALA A 232 -11.07 -2.37 0.49
N PHE A 233 -11.31 -2.43 1.80
CA PHE A 233 -12.59 -2.89 2.35
C PHE A 233 -13.80 -2.02 1.91
N GLU A 234 -13.56 -0.84 1.32
CA GLU A 234 -14.58 -0.01 0.66
C GLU A 234 -14.65 -0.22 -0.87
N PHE A 235 -13.70 -0.94 -1.46
CA PHE A 235 -13.59 -1.18 -2.90
C PHE A 235 -14.81 -1.91 -3.46
N LEU A 236 -15.25 -1.52 -4.67
CA LEU A 236 -16.49 -1.99 -5.28
C LEU A 236 -17.70 -1.84 -4.34
N GLY A 237 -17.74 -0.70 -3.63
CA GLY A 237 -18.78 -0.38 -2.65
C GLY A 237 -18.75 -1.22 -1.37
N GLY A 238 -17.63 -1.90 -1.10
CA GLY A 238 -17.36 -2.69 0.10
C GLY A 238 -17.89 -4.12 0.06
N ALA A 239 -18.25 -4.60 -1.14
CA ALA A 239 -18.80 -5.95 -1.32
C ALA A 239 -17.75 -6.98 -1.76
N ALA A 240 -16.61 -6.52 -2.29
CA ALA A 240 -15.64 -7.39 -2.96
C ALA A 240 -14.44 -7.76 -2.09
N HIS A 241 -14.20 -7.05 -0.99
CA HIS A 241 -13.02 -7.23 -0.15
C HIS A 241 -13.44 -7.50 1.30
N CYS A 242 -12.89 -8.57 1.86
CA CYS A 242 -13.33 -9.21 3.10
C CYS A 242 -12.39 -8.86 4.26
N GLY A 243 -12.98 -8.50 5.39
CA GLY A 243 -12.25 -8.04 6.56
C GLY A 243 -11.98 -6.54 6.52
N LYS A 244 -11.24 -6.05 7.54
CA LYS A 244 -10.94 -4.63 7.72
C LYS A 244 -9.56 -4.40 8.31
N PRO A 245 -8.89 -3.29 7.96
CA PRO A 245 -7.60 -2.91 8.54
C PRO A 245 -7.66 -2.62 10.05
N TRP A 246 -8.86 -2.34 10.60
CA TRP A 246 -9.13 -2.31 12.04
C TRP A 246 -10.62 -2.54 12.33
N ASP A 247 -10.91 -2.89 13.59
CA ASP A 247 -12.27 -2.89 14.14
C ASP A 247 -12.22 -2.42 15.61
N PRO A 248 -13.23 -1.68 16.11
CA PRO A 248 -13.35 -1.31 17.53
C PRO A 248 -13.15 -2.48 18.51
N TYR A 249 -13.54 -3.69 18.11
CA TYR A 249 -13.47 -4.92 18.90
C TYR A 249 -12.27 -5.82 18.55
N GLY A 250 -11.33 -5.32 17.75
CA GLY A 250 -10.05 -5.99 17.49
C GLY A 250 -10.11 -7.14 16.48
N ALA A 251 -9.06 -7.94 16.45
CA ALA A 251 -8.83 -8.96 15.42
C ALA A 251 -9.98 -9.94 15.18
N PRO A 252 -10.72 -10.44 16.22
CA PRO A 252 -11.83 -11.37 15.99
C PRO A 252 -12.99 -10.81 15.15
N TYR A 253 -13.06 -9.48 14.98
CA TYR A 253 -14.13 -8.80 14.23
C TYR A 253 -13.61 -8.11 12.97
N ALA A 254 -12.33 -7.74 12.96
CA ALA A 254 -11.67 -7.17 11.79
C ALA A 254 -11.28 -8.24 10.77
N LEU A 255 -10.80 -9.39 11.23
CA LEU A 255 -10.22 -10.44 10.39
C LEU A 255 -11.21 -11.59 10.20
N VAL A 256 -12.34 -11.24 9.60
CA VAL A 256 -13.43 -12.14 9.27
C VAL A 256 -13.67 -12.13 7.76
N ASP A 257 -14.15 -13.26 7.25
CA ASP A 257 -14.49 -13.39 5.84
C ASP A 257 -15.82 -12.70 5.50
N CYS A 258 -16.10 -12.55 4.22
CA CYS A 258 -17.37 -12.07 3.72
C CYS A 258 -18.54 -12.99 4.13
N PRO A 259 -19.74 -12.44 4.40
CA PRO A 259 -20.88 -13.22 4.87
C PRO A 259 -21.32 -14.35 3.93
N ASP A 260 -21.21 -14.16 2.62
CA ASP A 260 -21.59 -15.12 1.59
C ASP A 260 -20.59 -16.27 1.48
N HIS A 261 -19.29 -16.01 1.64
CA HIS A 261 -18.27 -17.06 1.77
C HIS A 261 -18.55 -17.90 3.02
N THR A 262 -18.79 -17.24 4.16
CA THR A 262 -19.10 -17.93 5.42
C THR A 262 -20.38 -18.77 5.32
N ALA A 263 -21.44 -18.23 4.71
CA ALA A 263 -22.73 -18.91 4.57
C ALA A 263 -22.68 -20.16 3.67
N THR A 264 -21.73 -20.20 2.74
CA THR A 264 -21.51 -21.31 1.81
C THR A 264 -20.37 -22.23 2.24
N GLY A 265 -19.71 -21.93 3.36
CA GLY A 265 -18.53 -22.67 3.80
C GLY A 265 -17.37 -22.57 2.82
N GLY A 266 -17.17 -21.41 2.17
CA GLY A 266 -16.02 -21.14 1.29
C GLY A 266 -16.31 -21.16 -0.22
N TYR A 267 -17.49 -21.60 -0.65
CA TYR A 267 -17.82 -21.75 -2.09
C TYR A 267 -18.48 -20.51 -2.72
N GLY A 268 -18.81 -19.50 -1.90
CA GLY A 268 -19.55 -18.30 -2.31
C GLY A 268 -18.67 -17.24 -2.97
N GLY A 269 -17.36 -17.32 -2.79
CA GLY A 269 -16.40 -16.32 -3.26
C GLY A 269 -16.02 -16.46 -4.71
N VAL A 270 -16.96 -16.21 -5.62
CA VAL A 270 -16.73 -16.36 -7.07
C VAL A 270 -15.54 -15.48 -7.54
N LEU A 271 -15.45 -14.24 -7.05
CA LEU A 271 -14.34 -13.35 -7.40
C LEU A 271 -13.02 -13.89 -6.87
N GLU A 272 -12.98 -14.32 -5.61
CA GLU A 272 -11.80 -14.91 -4.99
C GLU A 272 -11.37 -16.19 -5.72
N SER A 273 -12.30 -17.07 -6.08
CA SER A 273 -12.00 -18.29 -6.83
C SER A 273 -11.41 -18.03 -8.21
N VAL A 274 -11.89 -16.98 -8.88
CA VAL A 274 -11.32 -16.55 -10.16
C VAL A 274 -9.93 -15.98 -9.95
N LEU A 275 -9.67 -15.22 -8.90
CA LEU A 275 -8.38 -14.54 -8.67
C LEU A 275 -7.31 -15.49 -8.12
N SER A 276 -7.61 -16.24 -7.06
CA SER A 276 -6.69 -17.21 -6.44
C SER A 276 -6.51 -18.47 -7.28
N GLY A 277 -7.49 -18.77 -8.13
CA GLY A 277 -7.57 -20.02 -8.88
C GLY A 277 -8.14 -21.19 -8.07
N GLN A 278 -8.46 -21.00 -6.78
CA GLN A 278 -9.02 -22.06 -5.93
C GLN A 278 -10.55 -21.98 -5.90
N PRO A 279 -11.29 -23.06 -6.21
CA PRO A 279 -12.75 -23.04 -6.24
C PRO A 279 -13.41 -22.90 -4.85
N HIS A 280 -12.61 -22.91 -3.79
CA HIS A 280 -13.04 -22.85 -2.39
C HIS A 280 -11.85 -22.51 -1.48
N HIS A 281 -12.15 -21.85 -0.36
CA HIS A 281 -11.23 -21.63 0.77
C HIS A 281 -11.95 -21.83 2.12
N ASP A 282 -11.21 -22.13 3.19
CA ASP A 282 -11.73 -22.09 4.55
C ASP A 282 -12.11 -20.65 4.95
N PRO A 283 -13.39 -20.34 5.21
CA PRO A 283 -13.82 -18.99 5.53
C PRO A 283 -13.41 -18.54 6.95
N VAL A 284 -12.80 -19.41 7.75
CA VAL A 284 -12.36 -19.04 9.10
C VAL A 284 -11.03 -18.29 9.04
N GLY A 285 -11.11 -16.96 9.14
CA GLY A 285 -9.98 -16.07 9.41
C GLY A 285 -9.47 -16.22 10.85
N TRP A 286 -9.77 -15.25 11.71
CA TRP A 286 -9.38 -15.35 13.12
C TRP A 286 -10.11 -16.52 13.85
N PRO A 287 -9.42 -17.31 14.70
CA PRO A 287 -8.00 -17.23 15.05
C PRO A 287 -7.08 -18.15 14.25
N THR A 288 -7.62 -19.01 13.36
CA THR A 288 -6.89 -20.15 12.80
C THR A 288 -6.15 -19.83 11.50
N PHE A 289 -6.71 -18.98 10.64
CA PHE A 289 -6.11 -18.55 9.36
C PHE A 289 -5.57 -19.71 8.53
N LYS A 290 -6.46 -20.66 8.21
CA LYS A 290 -6.04 -21.89 7.55
C LYS A 290 -5.60 -21.64 6.10
N ASP A 291 -6.46 -20.95 5.34
CA ASP A 291 -6.26 -20.74 3.90
C ASP A 291 -5.98 -19.27 3.55
N TRP A 292 -6.37 -18.31 4.40
CA TRP A 292 -6.11 -16.88 4.21
C TRP A 292 -5.76 -16.19 5.54
N PRO A 293 -5.06 -15.05 5.52
CA PRO A 293 -4.46 -14.40 4.34
C PRO A 293 -3.28 -15.22 3.78
N ALA A 294 -3.07 -15.12 2.47
CA ALA A 294 -2.06 -15.86 1.69
C ALA A 294 -1.71 -15.06 0.43
N PRO A 295 -0.56 -15.30 -0.23
CA PRO A 295 -0.13 -14.48 -1.37
C PRO A 295 -1.11 -14.45 -2.57
N GLU A 296 -1.87 -15.52 -2.77
CA GLU A 296 -2.94 -15.67 -3.77
C GLU A 296 -4.33 -15.23 -3.30
N SER A 297 -4.50 -14.93 -2.01
CA SER A 297 -5.80 -14.57 -1.44
C SER A 297 -6.02 -13.06 -1.60
N LEU A 298 -6.60 -12.66 -2.73
CA LEU A 298 -6.59 -11.27 -3.17
C LEU A 298 -7.81 -10.47 -2.70
N THR A 299 -8.89 -11.14 -2.32
CA THR A 299 -10.09 -10.47 -1.78
C THR A 299 -10.11 -10.36 -0.27
N HIS A 300 -9.07 -10.79 0.45
CA HIS A 300 -9.05 -10.73 1.92
C HIS A 300 -8.10 -9.65 2.44
N GLU A 301 -8.39 -9.11 3.61
CA GLU A 301 -7.59 -8.08 4.25
C GLU A 301 -6.17 -8.54 4.57
N GLY A 302 -5.19 -7.87 3.96
CA GLY A 302 -3.75 -8.08 4.19
C GLY A 302 -3.07 -6.96 5.00
N THR A 303 -3.73 -5.86 5.33
CA THR A 303 -3.10 -4.64 5.90
C THR A 303 -3.56 -4.27 7.33
N TYR A 304 -4.02 -5.26 8.10
CA TYR A 304 -4.42 -5.06 9.50
C TYR A 304 -3.41 -4.23 10.33
N TYR A 305 -3.91 -3.33 11.19
CA TYR A 305 -3.05 -2.33 11.84
C TYR A 305 -1.87 -2.90 12.65
N ARG A 306 -1.99 -4.11 13.22
CA ARG A 306 -0.90 -4.80 13.95
C ARG A 306 0.17 -5.33 13.00
N TRP A 307 -0.21 -5.75 11.80
CA TRP A 307 0.71 -6.14 10.74
C TRP A 307 1.46 -4.92 10.20
N LEU A 308 0.75 -3.80 9.99
CA LEU A 308 1.39 -2.52 9.67
C LEU A 308 2.32 -2.02 10.80
N GLU A 309 1.94 -2.24 12.07
CA GLU A 309 2.81 -1.96 13.21
C GLU A 309 4.10 -2.79 13.15
N ARG A 310 4.00 -4.07 12.78
CA ARG A 310 5.18 -4.95 12.59
C ARG A 310 6.10 -4.42 11.50
N ALA A 311 5.57 -4.07 10.33
CA ALA A 311 6.35 -3.48 9.24
C ALA A 311 7.05 -2.17 9.68
N TRP A 312 6.34 -1.26 10.35
CA TRP A 312 6.93 -0.04 10.91
C TRP A 312 8.03 -0.34 11.93
N ARG A 313 7.83 -1.28 12.85
CA ARG A 313 8.90 -1.64 13.80
C ARG A 313 10.09 -2.29 13.11
N GLY A 314 9.88 -3.05 12.04
CA GLY A 314 10.90 -3.69 11.22
C GLY A 314 11.71 -2.74 10.32
N GLY A 315 11.18 -1.57 9.99
CA GLY A 315 11.92 -0.53 9.25
C GLY A 315 11.11 0.37 8.33
N GLN A 316 9.81 0.10 8.13
CA GLN A 316 8.95 0.89 7.24
C GLN A 316 8.83 2.34 7.72
N ARG A 317 9.09 3.32 6.85
CA ARG A 317 9.02 4.75 7.21
C ARG A 317 8.09 5.57 6.33
N ILE A 318 7.83 5.15 5.11
CA ILE A 318 6.84 5.78 4.23
C ILE A 318 5.88 4.70 3.76
N PHE A 319 4.58 4.96 3.88
CA PHE A 319 3.49 4.10 3.41
C PHE A 319 2.56 4.97 2.58
N VAL A 320 2.52 4.75 1.27
CA VAL A 320 1.56 5.42 0.39
C VAL A 320 0.31 4.55 0.29
N ASN A 321 -0.84 5.14 0.58
CA ASN A 321 -2.13 4.49 0.46
C ASN A 321 -2.93 5.13 -0.67
N LEU A 322 -3.12 4.39 -1.76
CA LEU A 322 -3.89 4.83 -2.91
C LEU A 322 -5.37 4.51 -2.70
N LEU A 323 -6.20 5.55 -2.80
CA LEU A 323 -7.64 5.46 -2.71
C LEU A 323 -8.15 4.88 -4.03
N VAL A 324 -8.74 3.68 -3.98
CA VAL A 324 -9.01 2.85 -5.16
C VAL A 324 -10.50 2.61 -5.39
N GLU A 325 -10.95 2.76 -6.64
CA GLU A 325 -12.32 2.43 -7.04
C GLU A 325 -12.42 2.14 -8.53
N ASN A 326 -13.47 1.40 -8.89
CA ASN A 326 -13.93 1.27 -10.26
C ASN A 326 -15.47 1.22 -10.28
N ASP A 327 -16.12 2.33 -10.67
CA ASP A 327 -17.59 2.43 -10.60
C ASP A 327 -18.34 1.40 -11.46
N GLN A 328 -17.85 1.06 -12.65
CA GLN A 328 -18.54 0.10 -13.52
C GLN A 328 -18.39 -1.33 -13.04
N LEU A 329 -17.19 -1.74 -12.61
CA LEU A 329 -17.01 -3.04 -11.97
C LEU A 329 -17.90 -3.15 -10.73
N CYS A 330 -18.04 -2.07 -9.96
CA CYS A 330 -18.95 -2.00 -8.81
C CYS A 330 -20.40 -2.22 -9.25
N ARG A 331 -20.86 -1.54 -10.32
CA ARG A 331 -22.25 -1.64 -10.82
C ARG A 331 -22.60 -3.04 -11.34
N VAL A 332 -21.65 -3.72 -11.97
CA VAL A 332 -21.87 -5.07 -12.51
C VAL A 332 -21.61 -6.17 -11.48
N TYR A 333 -21.00 -5.85 -10.34
CA TYR A 333 -20.71 -6.82 -9.29
C TYR A 333 -22.01 -7.39 -8.68
N PRO A 334 -22.25 -8.73 -8.75
CA PRO A 334 -23.56 -9.32 -8.42
C PRO A 334 -24.04 -9.04 -6.99
N LEU A 335 -23.13 -9.04 -6.01
CA LEU A 335 -23.45 -8.86 -4.59
C LEU A 335 -23.74 -7.40 -4.22
N LYS A 336 -23.39 -6.44 -5.08
CA LYS A 336 -23.55 -5.01 -4.81
C LYS A 336 -25.00 -4.53 -4.69
N ARG A 337 -25.95 -5.35 -5.15
CA ARG A 337 -27.38 -5.01 -5.24
C ARG A 337 -28.09 -4.83 -3.89
N SER A 338 -27.44 -5.11 -2.76
CA SER A 338 -28.00 -4.84 -1.43
C SER A 338 -27.83 -3.37 -0.99
N PRO A 339 -28.83 -2.75 -0.33
CA PRO A 339 -28.72 -1.40 0.25
C PRO A 339 -27.66 -1.22 1.33
N GLU A 340 -27.08 -2.31 1.85
CA GLU A 340 -26.02 -2.27 2.87
C GLU A 340 -24.66 -1.77 2.35
N TYR A 341 -24.43 -1.85 1.04
CA TYR A 341 -23.17 -1.48 0.38
C TYR A 341 -23.21 -0.04 -0.18
N ALA A 342 -22.06 0.64 -0.21
CA ALA A 342 -21.94 2.05 -0.62
C ALA A 342 -22.38 2.32 -2.07
N ALA A 343 -22.62 3.56 -2.50
CA ALA A 343 -22.92 3.83 -3.91
C ALA A 343 -21.67 3.63 -4.80
N CYS A 344 -21.87 3.19 -6.05
CA CYS A 344 -20.81 3.03 -7.05
C CYS A 344 -20.50 4.37 -7.75
N ASP A 345 -19.60 5.14 -7.15
CA ASP A 345 -19.08 6.43 -7.64
C ASP A 345 -17.63 6.59 -7.15
N ASP A 346 -16.67 6.74 -8.08
CA ASP A 346 -15.23 6.81 -7.78
C ASP A 346 -14.92 7.86 -6.72
N MET A 347 -15.41 9.09 -6.91
CA MET A 347 -15.05 10.20 -6.04
C MET A 347 -15.73 10.14 -4.67
N ALA A 348 -16.92 9.54 -4.56
CA ALA A 348 -17.56 9.24 -3.28
C ALA A 348 -16.78 8.16 -2.51
N SER A 349 -16.26 7.13 -3.20
CA SER A 349 -15.41 6.10 -2.62
C SER A 349 -14.07 6.69 -2.14
N VAL A 350 -13.41 7.49 -2.98
CA VAL A 350 -12.18 8.25 -2.64
C VAL A 350 -12.40 9.08 -1.36
N ARG A 351 -13.47 9.86 -1.28
CA ARG A 351 -13.80 10.67 -0.08
C ARG A 351 -14.03 9.81 1.17
N ARG A 352 -14.68 8.66 1.02
CA ARG A 352 -14.95 7.73 2.13
C ARG A 352 -13.66 7.11 2.65
N GLN A 353 -12.86 6.53 1.77
CA GLN A 353 -11.57 5.93 2.10
C GLN A 353 -10.60 6.95 2.72
N ALA A 354 -10.60 8.21 2.24
CA ALA A 354 -9.81 9.27 2.86
C ALA A 354 -10.24 9.57 4.31
N ALA A 355 -11.55 9.53 4.59
CA ALA A 355 -12.08 9.65 5.95
C ALA A 355 -11.73 8.41 6.80
N ASP A 356 -11.73 7.22 6.22
CA ASP A 356 -11.31 5.97 6.86
C ASP A 356 -9.85 5.98 7.25
N MET A 357 -8.93 6.49 6.42
CA MET A 357 -7.53 6.66 6.82
C MET A 357 -7.39 7.53 8.08
N ARG A 358 -8.22 8.57 8.22
CA ARG A 358 -8.23 9.42 9.42
C ARG A 358 -8.82 8.69 10.63
N ARG A 359 -9.86 7.88 10.44
CA ARG A 359 -10.41 7.00 11.49
C ARG A 359 -9.38 5.95 11.92
N MET A 360 -8.63 5.36 11.00
CA MET A 360 -7.52 4.45 11.31
C MET A 360 -6.45 5.15 12.15
N GLN A 361 -6.09 6.38 11.78
CA GLN A 361 -5.12 7.18 12.52
C GLN A 361 -5.56 7.41 13.97
N ASP A 362 -6.84 7.72 14.18
CA ASP A 362 -7.42 7.96 15.51
C ASP A 362 -7.56 6.64 16.30
N TYR A 363 -7.94 5.55 15.65
CA TYR A 363 -7.96 4.21 16.24
C TYR A 363 -6.57 3.79 16.73
N ILE A 364 -5.54 3.95 15.90
CA ILE A 364 -4.15 3.68 16.27
C ILE A 364 -3.70 4.64 17.39
N ASP A 365 -4.08 5.92 17.36
CA ASP A 365 -3.81 6.83 18.47
C ASP A 365 -4.45 6.34 19.78
N ALA A 366 -5.69 5.84 19.74
CA ALA A 366 -6.36 5.26 20.90
C ALA A 366 -5.59 4.04 21.45
N GLN A 367 -5.07 3.16 20.59
CA GLN A 367 -4.25 2.02 21.01
C GLN A 367 -2.93 2.44 21.68
N PHE A 368 -2.40 3.63 21.34
CA PHE A 368 -1.11 4.15 21.80
C PHE A 368 -1.21 5.24 22.88
N GLY A 369 -2.39 5.39 23.50
CA GLY A 369 -2.56 6.29 24.64
C GLY A 369 -2.94 7.72 24.27
N GLY A 370 -3.59 7.92 23.13
CA GLY A 370 -4.34 9.13 22.81
C GLY A 370 -3.88 9.88 21.55
N PRO A 371 -4.49 11.04 21.26
CA PRO A 371 -4.27 11.77 20.02
C PRO A 371 -2.79 12.08 19.76
N GLY A 372 -2.35 11.77 18.54
CA GLY A 372 -0.98 11.96 18.09
C GLY A 372 0.07 11.09 18.80
N LYS A 373 -0.30 10.03 19.54
CA LYS A 373 0.65 9.11 20.21
C LYS A 373 0.98 7.89 19.37
N GLY A 374 0.09 7.47 18.49
CA GLY A 374 0.25 6.38 17.53
C GLY A 374 1.34 6.60 16.49
N PHE A 375 1.74 5.51 15.83
CA PHE A 375 2.83 5.50 14.85
C PHE A 375 2.40 5.96 13.45
N TYR A 376 1.15 5.77 13.05
CA TYR A 376 0.62 6.06 11.72
C TYR A 376 0.28 7.54 11.57
N ARG A 377 1.02 8.35 10.80
CA ARG A 377 0.72 9.79 10.64
C ARG A 377 0.50 10.16 9.19
N ILE A 378 -0.70 10.63 8.85
CA ILE A 378 -1.00 11.20 7.54
C ILE A 378 -0.22 12.51 7.39
N VAL A 379 0.55 12.64 6.31
CA VAL A 379 1.39 13.79 6.01
C VAL A 379 1.06 14.37 4.64
N THR A 380 1.26 15.68 4.51
CA THR A 380 0.87 16.44 3.31
C THR A 380 2.02 17.22 2.69
N ASP A 381 3.23 17.13 3.23
CA ASP A 381 4.44 17.71 2.65
C ASP A 381 5.68 16.91 3.09
N PRO A 382 6.78 16.94 2.31
CA PRO A 382 7.97 16.13 2.61
C PRO A 382 8.68 16.59 3.89
N PHE A 383 8.54 17.85 4.28
CA PHE A 383 9.15 18.36 5.52
C PHE A 383 8.39 17.84 6.74
N GLN A 384 7.07 17.69 6.68
CA GLN A 384 6.26 17.03 7.70
C GLN A 384 6.59 15.55 7.78
N ALA A 385 6.65 14.86 6.63
CA ALA A 385 7.05 13.45 6.55
C ALA A 385 8.42 13.22 7.23
N ARG A 386 9.42 14.04 6.91
CA ARG A 386 10.75 14.00 7.54
C ARG A 386 10.69 14.20 9.06
N ARG A 387 9.85 15.12 9.57
CA ARG A 387 9.67 15.32 11.02
C ARG A 387 9.03 14.11 11.69
N VAL A 388 8.01 13.52 11.06
CA VAL A 388 7.31 12.32 11.54
C VAL A 388 8.28 11.14 11.63
N ILE A 389 9.03 10.87 10.55
CA ILE A 389 10.01 9.79 10.51
C ILE A 389 11.10 9.99 11.56
N ASN A 390 11.65 11.20 11.67
CA ASN A 390 12.65 11.49 12.69
C ASN A 390 12.10 11.51 14.13
N ALA A 391 10.78 11.56 14.32
CA ALA A 391 10.13 11.30 15.61
C ALA A 391 10.00 9.79 15.92
N GLY A 392 10.34 8.93 14.96
CA GLY A 392 10.27 7.47 15.05
C GLY A 392 8.92 6.91 14.60
N LYS A 393 8.17 7.63 13.76
CA LYS A 393 6.81 7.27 13.32
C LYS A 393 6.78 6.92 11.83
N LEU A 394 5.68 6.32 11.38
CA LEU A 394 5.38 6.05 9.99
C LEU A 394 4.76 7.30 9.36
N ALA A 395 5.35 7.80 8.27
CA ALA A 395 4.74 8.82 7.43
C ALA A 395 3.82 8.13 6.41
N VAL A 396 2.56 8.58 6.39
CA VAL A 396 1.52 8.02 5.53
C VAL A 396 1.14 9.07 4.50
N VAL A 397 1.23 8.72 3.23
CA VAL A 397 0.88 9.61 2.12
C VAL A 397 -0.40 9.08 1.49
N MET A 398 -1.35 9.97 1.23
CA MET A 398 -2.59 9.63 0.54
C MET A 398 -2.38 9.86 -0.96
N GLY A 399 -2.77 8.89 -1.78
CA GLY A 399 -2.81 9.04 -3.24
C GLY A 399 -4.13 8.55 -3.85
N ILE A 400 -4.26 8.64 -5.16
CA ILE A 400 -5.45 8.17 -5.91
C ILE A 400 -5.00 7.23 -7.02
N GLU A 401 -5.73 6.13 -7.16
CA GLU A 401 -5.67 5.21 -8.29
C GLU A 401 -7.10 4.79 -8.61
N THR A 402 -7.71 5.43 -9.60
CA THR A 402 -9.09 5.16 -10.01
C THR A 402 -9.16 5.08 -11.51
N SER A 403 -10.09 4.31 -12.05
CA SER A 403 -10.22 4.19 -13.51
C SER A 403 -10.82 5.45 -14.13
N VAL A 404 -11.73 6.12 -13.41
CA VAL A 404 -12.40 7.34 -13.86
C VAL A 404 -12.24 8.44 -12.80
N PRO A 405 -11.02 8.97 -12.60
CA PRO A 405 -10.83 10.04 -11.63
C PRO A 405 -11.71 11.24 -12.02
N PHE A 406 -12.29 11.91 -11.03
CA PHE A 406 -13.10 13.12 -11.22
C PHE A 406 -14.40 12.93 -12.00
N GLY A 407 -14.77 11.69 -12.34
CA GLY A 407 -15.84 11.43 -13.30
C GLY A 407 -15.43 11.73 -14.75
N CYS A 408 -14.13 11.93 -15.02
CA CYS A 408 -13.56 12.21 -16.35
C CYS A 408 -13.52 10.95 -17.24
N THR A 409 -14.68 10.34 -17.46
CA THR A 409 -14.86 9.27 -18.45
C THR A 409 -15.00 9.85 -19.86
N MET A 410 -15.06 8.98 -20.85
CA MET A 410 -15.46 9.31 -22.21
C MET A 410 -16.57 8.36 -22.67
N LYS A 411 -17.55 8.83 -23.46
CA LYS A 411 -18.55 7.97 -24.10
C LYS A 411 -18.45 8.15 -25.61
N LEU A 412 -18.08 7.10 -26.33
CA LEU A 412 -17.82 7.13 -27.79
C LEU A 412 -16.87 8.29 -28.17
N ASP A 413 -15.75 8.36 -27.46
CA ASP A 413 -14.71 9.39 -27.57
C ASP A 413 -15.15 10.84 -27.24
N VAL A 414 -16.35 11.04 -26.68
CA VAL A 414 -16.79 12.34 -26.14
C VAL A 414 -16.48 12.40 -24.64
N PRO A 415 -15.63 13.35 -24.18
CA PRO A 415 -15.29 13.48 -22.78
C PRO A 415 -16.49 13.94 -21.94
N ALA A 416 -16.62 13.39 -20.73
CA ALA A 416 -17.67 13.73 -19.77
C ALA A 416 -17.25 14.81 -18.75
N CYS A 417 -16.07 15.40 -18.92
CA CYS A 417 -15.56 16.47 -18.09
C CYS A 417 -14.83 17.52 -18.94
N ASP A 418 -14.58 18.68 -18.35
CA ASP A 418 -13.76 19.73 -18.94
C ASP A 418 -12.60 20.19 -18.03
N ILE A 419 -11.84 21.17 -18.50
CA ILE A 419 -10.71 21.77 -17.78
C ILE A 419 -11.13 22.34 -16.40
N GLY A 420 -12.30 22.98 -16.32
CA GLY A 420 -12.79 23.58 -15.08
C GLY A 420 -13.18 22.54 -14.04
N ASP A 421 -13.77 21.42 -14.49
CA ASP A 421 -14.05 20.27 -13.63
C ASP A 421 -12.76 19.68 -13.05
N ILE A 422 -11.75 19.46 -13.91
CA ILE A 422 -10.44 18.91 -13.51
C ILE A 422 -9.77 19.80 -12.47
N ASP A 423 -9.69 21.12 -12.71
CA ASP A 423 -9.06 22.04 -11.77
C ASP A 423 -9.77 22.07 -10.41
N THR A 424 -11.10 22.10 -10.42
CA THR A 424 -11.92 22.07 -9.20
C THR A 424 -11.66 20.79 -8.39
N GLN A 425 -11.60 19.64 -9.06
CA GLN A 425 -11.39 18.37 -8.38
C GLN A 425 -9.95 18.19 -7.89
N LEU A 426 -8.95 18.66 -8.65
CA LEU A 426 -7.55 18.69 -8.22
C LEU A 426 -7.37 19.52 -6.94
N ASP A 427 -8.03 20.68 -6.85
CA ASP A 427 -8.03 21.48 -5.62
C ASP A 427 -8.71 20.74 -4.46
N ALA A 428 -9.86 20.12 -4.71
CA ALA A 428 -10.60 19.38 -3.69
C ALA A 428 -9.81 18.19 -3.13
N VAL A 429 -9.15 17.38 -3.98
CA VAL A 429 -8.36 16.23 -3.51
C VAL A 429 -7.06 16.67 -2.84
N ARG A 430 -6.45 17.77 -3.29
CA ARG A 430 -5.28 18.33 -2.60
C ARG A 430 -5.65 18.85 -1.21
N GLU A 431 -6.79 19.52 -1.05
CA GLU A 431 -7.30 19.96 0.26
C GLU A 431 -7.62 18.75 1.16
N MET A 432 -8.18 17.69 0.58
CA MET A 432 -8.46 16.43 1.27
C MET A 432 -7.20 15.76 1.83
N GLY A 433 -6.05 15.95 1.17
CA GLY A 433 -4.73 15.48 1.62
C GLY A 433 -3.98 14.63 0.60
N VAL A 434 -4.51 14.45 -0.62
CA VAL A 434 -3.90 13.65 -1.69
C VAL A 434 -2.63 14.31 -2.21
N ARG A 435 -1.55 13.53 -2.38
CA ARG A 435 -0.22 14.01 -2.80
C ARG A 435 0.44 13.20 -3.90
N GLN A 436 -0.12 12.07 -4.29
CA GLN A 436 0.28 11.23 -5.42
C GLN A 436 -0.97 10.85 -6.21
N MET A 437 -0.91 10.79 -7.53
CA MET A 437 -2.07 10.43 -8.34
C MET A 437 -1.68 9.76 -9.65
N GLU A 438 -2.33 8.63 -9.93
CA GLU A 438 -2.41 8.00 -11.24
C GLU A 438 -3.58 8.60 -12.02
N LEU A 439 -3.42 8.75 -13.33
CA LEU A 439 -4.44 9.35 -14.21
C LEU A 439 -5.44 8.31 -14.75
N VAL A 440 -5.08 7.03 -14.69
CA VAL A 440 -5.82 5.91 -15.26
C VAL A 440 -5.44 4.65 -14.50
N ASN A 441 -6.30 3.64 -14.50
CA ASN A 441 -5.98 2.33 -13.93
C ASN A 441 -6.41 1.19 -14.86
N LYS A 442 -7.72 0.89 -14.91
CA LYS A 442 -8.25 -0.27 -15.66
C LYS A 442 -8.97 0.10 -16.95
N PHE A 443 -9.50 1.31 -17.08
CA PHE A 443 -10.27 1.73 -18.25
C PHE A 443 -9.60 2.86 -19.01
N ASP A 444 -9.80 2.91 -20.32
CA ASP A 444 -9.59 4.17 -21.07
C ASP A 444 -10.53 5.23 -20.47
N ASN A 445 -10.04 6.47 -20.35
CA ASN A 445 -10.84 7.58 -19.86
C ASN A 445 -10.58 8.85 -20.69
N ALA A 446 -11.19 9.98 -20.33
CA ALA A 446 -11.02 11.23 -21.08
C ALA A 446 -9.61 11.83 -20.96
N LEU A 447 -8.77 11.33 -20.04
CA LEU A 447 -7.43 11.82 -19.77
C LEU A 447 -6.36 11.00 -20.49
N SER A 448 -6.50 9.67 -20.49
CA SER A 448 -5.47 8.75 -20.97
C SER A 448 -6.05 7.43 -21.50
N GLY A 449 -5.34 6.86 -22.48
CA GLY A 449 -5.45 5.43 -22.76
C GLY A 449 -4.75 4.58 -21.70
N VAL A 450 -5.25 3.35 -21.49
CA VAL A 450 -4.75 2.40 -20.50
C VAL A 450 -3.87 1.31 -21.12
N ALA A 451 -2.91 0.78 -20.38
CA ALA A 451 -2.10 -0.38 -20.79
C ALA A 451 -2.92 -1.69 -20.86
N GLY A 452 -4.09 -1.72 -20.23
CA GLY A 452 -4.99 -2.88 -20.16
C GLY A 452 -4.45 -4.02 -19.31
N ASP A 453 -5.30 -4.99 -18.99
CA ASP A 453 -4.90 -6.26 -18.36
C ASP A 453 -4.81 -7.35 -19.43
N ASN A 454 -4.09 -8.44 -19.16
CA ASN A 454 -3.96 -9.58 -20.07
C ASN A 454 -4.91 -10.74 -19.71
N GLY A 455 -4.98 -11.73 -20.61
CA GLY A 455 -5.68 -13.00 -20.36
C GLY A 455 -7.18 -12.85 -20.09
N ALA A 456 -7.74 -13.77 -19.29
CA ALA A 456 -9.18 -13.79 -18.99
C ALA A 456 -9.64 -12.57 -18.17
N VAL A 457 -8.78 -12.07 -17.26
CA VAL A 457 -9.02 -10.82 -16.52
C VAL A 457 -9.11 -9.65 -17.51
N GLY A 458 -8.16 -9.55 -18.44
CA GLY A 458 -8.18 -8.57 -19.52
C GLY A 458 -9.48 -8.57 -20.32
N ALA A 459 -9.98 -9.74 -20.72
CA ALA A 459 -11.24 -9.84 -21.44
C ALA A 459 -12.44 -9.32 -20.62
N ALA A 460 -12.52 -9.65 -19.33
CA ALA A 460 -13.60 -9.19 -18.45
C ALA A 460 -13.52 -7.68 -18.20
N VAL A 461 -12.32 -7.15 -17.90
CA VAL A 461 -12.09 -5.72 -17.66
C VAL A 461 -12.35 -4.91 -18.92
N ASN A 462 -11.89 -5.36 -20.10
CA ASN A 462 -12.13 -4.68 -21.37
C ASN A 462 -13.62 -4.66 -21.74
N ALA A 463 -14.37 -5.69 -21.37
CA ALA A 463 -15.82 -5.67 -21.55
C ALA A 463 -16.50 -4.68 -20.60
N ALA A 464 -16.03 -4.54 -19.35
CA ALA A 464 -16.46 -3.46 -18.47
C ALA A 464 -16.03 -2.07 -18.99
N ASN A 465 -14.85 -1.95 -19.61
CA ASN A 465 -14.41 -0.75 -20.32
C ASN A 465 -15.38 -0.41 -21.47
N PHE A 466 -15.90 -1.38 -22.20
CA PHE A 466 -16.92 -1.13 -23.22
C PHE A 466 -18.22 -0.58 -22.61
N LEU A 467 -18.66 -1.13 -21.48
CA LEU A 467 -19.82 -0.59 -20.76
C LEU A 467 -19.53 0.84 -20.24
N GLU A 468 -18.29 1.12 -19.86
CA GLU A 468 -17.90 2.44 -19.39
C GLU A 468 -17.67 3.44 -20.50
N THR A 469 -17.15 3.05 -21.66
CA THR A 469 -16.70 4.01 -22.66
C THR A 469 -17.50 3.97 -23.96
N GLY A 470 -18.32 2.93 -24.14
CA GLY A 470 -18.94 2.61 -25.42
C GLY A 470 -17.98 2.00 -26.45
N SER A 471 -16.73 1.70 -26.06
CA SER A 471 -15.71 1.10 -26.94
C SER A 471 -14.81 0.13 -26.19
N PHE A 472 -14.28 -0.88 -26.87
CA PHE A 472 -13.21 -1.69 -26.30
C PHE A 472 -11.87 -0.93 -26.38
N TRP A 473 -10.85 -1.42 -25.69
CA TRP A 473 -9.48 -0.92 -25.83
C TRP A 473 -9.03 -1.00 -27.30
N ASP A 474 -8.41 0.06 -27.84
CA ASP A 474 -7.89 0.09 -29.22
C ASP A 474 -6.48 -0.49 -29.27
N MET A 475 -6.35 -1.76 -28.87
CA MET A 475 -5.07 -2.47 -28.87
C MET A 475 -4.67 -2.86 -30.30
N ARG A 476 -3.47 -2.46 -30.71
CA ARG A 476 -2.89 -2.75 -32.03
C ARG A 476 -1.51 -3.33 -31.86
N HIS A 477 -1.12 -4.22 -32.75
CA HIS A 477 0.25 -4.73 -32.75
C HIS A 477 1.27 -3.60 -32.96
N CYS A 478 2.31 -3.58 -32.14
CA CYS A 478 3.47 -2.70 -32.21
C CYS A 478 4.77 -3.52 -32.16
N GLU A 479 5.86 -2.94 -32.65
CA GLU A 479 7.19 -3.58 -32.70
C GLU A 479 8.17 -2.72 -31.89
N PRO A 480 8.21 -2.88 -30.55
CA PRO A 480 9.08 -2.07 -29.71
C PRO A 480 10.56 -2.42 -29.97
N ALA A 481 11.44 -1.41 -29.94
CA ALA A 481 12.86 -1.58 -30.28
C ALA A 481 13.64 -2.48 -29.30
N ASP A 482 13.17 -2.55 -28.06
CA ASP A 482 13.69 -3.41 -27.00
C ASP A 482 13.03 -4.79 -26.95
N GLY A 483 11.97 -5.00 -27.74
CA GLY A 483 11.18 -6.22 -27.79
C GLY A 483 10.08 -6.33 -26.73
N GLU A 484 9.92 -5.35 -25.83
CA GLU A 484 9.09 -5.53 -24.62
C GLU A 484 8.31 -4.30 -24.17
N SER A 485 8.67 -3.09 -24.62
CA SER A 485 7.94 -1.87 -24.27
C SER A 485 6.63 -1.76 -25.08
N HIS A 486 5.71 -2.68 -24.80
CA HIS A 486 4.35 -2.74 -25.31
C HIS A 486 3.35 -2.84 -24.14
N ASP A 487 2.08 -2.55 -24.42
CA ASP A 487 0.98 -2.70 -23.47
C ASP A 487 0.63 -4.18 -23.25
N ARG A 488 -0.27 -4.49 -22.31
CA ARG A 488 -0.55 -5.89 -21.96
C ARG A 488 -1.21 -6.61 -23.12
N ASP A 489 -0.69 -7.79 -23.44
CA ASP A 489 -1.22 -8.59 -24.54
C ASP A 489 -2.64 -9.07 -24.27
N GLN A 490 -3.49 -8.83 -25.25
CA GLN A 490 -4.88 -9.27 -25.25
C GLN A 490 -4.99 -10.66 -25.88
N VAL A 491 -6.14 -11.31 -25.67
CA VAL A 491 -6.46 -12.57 -26.35
C VAL A 491 -6.42 -12.35 -27.88
N ALA A 492 -5.53 -13.08 -28.54
CA ALA A 492 -5.09 -12.87 -29.92
C ALA A 492 -5.21 -14.15 -30.78
N LEU A 493 -5.37 -14.00 -32.09
CA LEU A 493 -5.38 -15.11 -33.05
C LEU A 493 -3.95 -15.41 -33.59
N PRO A 494 -3.61 -16.67 -33.92
CA PRO A 494 -4.44 -17.89 -33.93
C PRO A 494 -4.40 -18.74 -32.64
N ASP A 495 -3.62 -18.32 -31.63
CA ASP A 495 -3.30 -19.11 -30.43
C ASP A 495 -4.39 -19.10 -29.34
N ILE A 496 -5.66 -19.20 -29.73
CA ILE A 496 -6.76 -19.34 -28.76
C ILE A 496 -6.85 -20.82 -28.36
N SER A 497 -6.28 -21.18 -27.21
CA SER A 497 -6.42 -22.52 -26.64
C SER A 497 -7.89 -22.82 -26.27
N ALA A 498 -8.28 -24.10 -26.25
CA ALA A 498 -9.63 -24.51 -25.86
C ALA A 498 -9.99 -24.09 -24.42
N GLU A 499 -8.99 -23.99 -23.54
CA GLU A 499 -9.13 -23.55 -22.15
C GLU A 499 -9.41 -22.04 -22.04
N GLN A 500 -8.72 -21.22 -22.85
CA GLN A 500 -9.02 -19.80 -22.97
C GLN A 500 -10.41 -19.55 -23.54
N GLN A 501 -10.90 -20.40 -24.45
CA GLN A 501 -12.26 -20.31 -24.96
C GLN A 501 -13.29 -20.55 -23.85
N ASP A 502 -13.17 -21.64 -23.08
CA ASP A 502 -14.12 -21.96 -22.00
C ASP A 502 -14.10 -20.93 -20.85
N ALA A 503 -12.92 -20.42 -20.46
CA ALA A 503 -12.79 -19.36 -19.47
C ALA A 503 -13.40 -18.04 -19.95
N LEU A 504 -13.21 -17.70 -21.23
CA LEU A 504 -13.78 -16.53 -21.88
C LEU A 504 -15.31 -16.63 -21.92
N PHE A 505 -15.87 -17.78 -22.34
CA PHE A 505 -17.32 -17.99 -22.38
C PHE A 505 -17.97 -18.06 -21.00
N GLY A 506 -17.28 -18.57 -19.98
CA GLY A 506 -17.77 -18.62 -18.60
C GLY A 506 -17.83 -17.24 -17.92
N ALA A 507 -16.73 -16.49 -17.96
CA ALA A 507 -16.65 -15.15 -17.33
C ALA A 507 -17.55 -14.13 -18.04
N VAL A 508 -17.61 -14.19 -19.38
CA VAL A 508 -18.34 -13.23 -20.21
C VAL A 508 -19.80 -13.63 -20.35
N GLY A 509 -20.12 -14.92 -20.39
CA GLY A 509 -21.50 -15.41 -20.46
C GLY A 509 -22.36 -14.98 -19.26
N GLN A 510 -21.75 -14.87 -18.07
CA GLN A 510 -22.43 -14.37 -16.87
C GLN A 510 -22.68 -12.85 -16.89
N LEU A 511 -21.82 -12.07 -17.55
CA LEU A 511 -21.94 -10.61 -17.65
C LEU A 511 -22.73 -10.13 -18.89
N PHE A 512 -22.66 -10.86 -20.02
CA PHE A 512 -23.06 -10.39 -21.35
C PHE A 512 -24.06 -11.30 -22.08
N GLY A 513 -24.61 -12.34 -21.44
CA GLY A 513 -25.61 -13.24 -22.05
C GLY A 513 -26.84 -12.54 -22.65
N THR A 514 -27.04 -11.24 -22.36
CA THR A 514 -28.15 -10.41 -22.87
C THR A 514 -27.75 -9.35 -23.90
N LEU A 515 -26.46 -9.02 -24.06
CA LEU A 515 -26.01 -7.86 -24.86
C LEU A 515 -25.59 -8.19 -26.31
N HIS A 516 -25.54 -9.46 -26.71
CA HIS A 516 -25.19 -9.92 -28.07
C HIS A 516 -23.95 -9.22 -28.69
N THR A 517 -23.03 -8.70 -27.87
CA THR A 517 -21.87 -7.94 -28.32
C THR A 517 -20.70 -8.89 -28.50
N ALA A 518 -20.14 -8.97 -29.70
CA ALA A 518 -18.95 -9.77 -29.95
C ALA A 518 -17.75 -9.13 -29.25
N LEU A 519 -17.00 -9.92 -28.48
CA LEU A 519 -15.73 -9.47 -27.91
C LEU A 519 -14.71 -9.22 -29.03
N PRO A 520 -13.84 -8.20 -28.88
CA PRO A 520 -12.78 -7.96 -29.83
C PRO A 520 -11.78 -9.13 -29.81
N LEU A 521 -11.46 -9.65 -30.98
CA LEU A 521 -10.27 -10.46 -31.17
C LEU A 521 -9.16 -9.56 -31.69
N TYR A 522 -8.05 -9.54 -30.99
CA TYR A 522 -6.93 -8.69 -31.34
C TYR A 522 -5.96 -9.38 -32.30
N GLY A 523 -5.10 -8.56 -32.92
CA GLY A 523 -4.06 -9.04 -33.82
C GLY A 523 -2.98 -9.84 -33.08
N ARG A 524 -1.84 -10.08 -33.73
CA ARG A 524 -0.72 -10.80 -33.09
C ARG A 524 -0.20 -10.03 -31.84
N PRO A 525 0.40 -10.73 -30.85
CA PRO A 525 0.97 -10.16 -29.60
C PRO A 525 1.97 -9.02 -29.80
N HIS A 526 2.39 -8.38 -28.71
CA HIS A 526 2.97 -7.03 -28.64
C HIS A 526 1.93 -5.96 -28.93
N HIS A 527 0.86 -5.95 -28.14
CA HIS A 527 -0.19 -4.94 -28.26
C HIS A 527 0.24 -3.59 -27.69
N CYS A 528 -0.12 -2.50 -28.35
CA CYS A 528 -0.07 -1.14 -27.85
C CYS A 528 -1.46 -0.50 -28.04
N ASN A 529 -1.99 0.12 -27.00
CA ASN A 529 -3.23 0.88 -27.08
C ASN A 529 -2.97 2.14 -27.93
N ALA A 530 -3.74 2.29 -29.00
CA ALA A 530 -3.62 3.44 -29.90
C ALA A 530 -4.10 4.74 -29.24
N ARG A 531 -4.86 4.65 -28.13
CA ARG A 531 -5.21 5.80 -27.30
C ARG A 531 -4.01 6.24 -26.46
N GLY A 532 -3.67 7.52 -26.60
CA GLY A 532 -2.57 8.16 -25.90
C GLY A 532 -3.07 9.10 -24.80
N LEU A 533 -2.19 9.98 -24.35
CA LEU A 533 -2.53 11.10 -23.48
C LEU A 533 -3.38 12.10 -24.26
N THR A 534 -4.47 12.59 -23.69
CA THR A 534 -5.32 13.63 -24.30
C THR A 534 -4.89 15.02 -23.83
N THR A 535 -5.39 16.08 -24.46
CA THR A 535 -5.19 17.46 -23.98
C THR A 535 -5.76 17.69 -22.57
N LEU A 536 -6.81 16.96 -22.17
CA LEU A 536 -7.31 16.99 -20.79
C LEU A 536 -6.33 16.27 -19.83
N GLY A 537 -5.72 15.17 -20.27
CA GLY A 537 -4.64 14.51 -19.55
C GLY A 537 -3.43 15.41 -19.37
N GLU A 538 -3.03 16.11 -20.45
CA GLU A 538 -1.94 17.10 -20.40
C GLU A 538 -2.25 18.21 -19.39
N HIS A 539 -3.46 18.79 -19.45
CA HIS A 539 -3.91 19.78 -18.47
C HIS A 539 -3.90 19.23 -17.03
N THR A 540 -4.25 17.96 -16.85
CA THR A 540 -4.23 17.31 -15.53
C THR A 540 -2.81 17.21 -14.98
N ILE A 541 -1.83 16.79 -15.79
CA ILE A 541 -0.41 16.73 -15.40
C ILE A 541 0.11 18.12 -15.02
N GLU A 542 -0.20 19.14 -15.82
CA GLU A 542 0.17 20.53 -15.51
C GLU A 542 -0.49 20.99 -14.20
N GLY A 543 -1.76 20.63 -14.00
CA GLY A 543 -2.53 20.91 -12.79
C GLY A 543 -1.95 20.26 -11.54
N LEU A 544 -1.45 19.02 -11.64
CA LEU A 544 -0.73 18.32 -10.56
C LEU A 544 0.59 19.01 -10.24
N ALA A 545 1.37 19.40 -11.27
CA ALA A 545 2.65 20.07 -11.12
C ALA A 545 2.51 21.46 -10.47
N LYS A 546 1.56 22.28 -10.94
CA LYS A 546 1.18 23.59 -10.33
C LYS A 546 0.83 23.45 -8.85
N ARG A 547 0.24 22.30 -8.51
CA ARG A 547 -0.16 21.96 -7.16
C ARG A 547 0.91 21.16 -6.43
N HIS A 548 2.13 20.93 -6.92
CA HIS A 548 3.15 20.14 -6.20
C HIS A 548 2.63 18.75 -5.74
N MET A 549 1.91 18.06 -6.60
CA MET A 549 1.48 16.66 -6.42
C MET A 549 2.34 15.74 -7.28
N LEU A 550 2.69 14.57 -6.75
CA LEU A 550 3.44 13.57 -7.49
C LEU A 550 2.54 12.96 -8.57
N PHE A 551 3.03 12.99 -9.81
CA PHE A 551 2.41 12.31 -10.94
C PHE A 551 2.94 10.89 -11.04
N ASP A 552 2.03 9.94 -11.24
CA ASP A 552 2.32 8.52 -11.38
C ASP A 552 1.87 8.01 -12.76
N PRO A 553 2.80 7.62 -13.66
CA PRO A 553 2.49 7.19 -15.02
C PRO A 553 2.23 5.68 -15.12
N ASP A 554 2.17 4.96 -14.00
CA ASP A 554 1.74 3.56 -13.99
C ASP A 554 0.32 3.43 -14.57
N HIS A 555 0.00 2.24 -15.08
CA HIS A 555 -1.22 1.88 -15.83
C HIS A 555 -1.49 2.61 -17.16
N MET A 556 -0.84 3.72 -17.44
CA MET A 556 -0.97 4.41 -18.73
C MET A 556 -0.49 3.52 -19.88
N SER A 557 -1.13 3.63 -21.04
CA SER A 557 -0.62 2.98 -22.25
C SER A 557 0.81 3.44 -22.55
N VAL A 558 1.63 2.63 -23.21
CA VAL A 558 3.00 3.01 -23.63
C VAL A 558 2.98 4.36 -24.37
N LYS A 559 2.01 4.54 -25.28
CA LYS A 559 1.84 5.78 -26.03
C LYS A 559 1.52 6.97 -25.12
N ALA A 560 0.60 6.80 -24.17
CA ALA A 560 0.21 7.86 -23.25
C ALA A 560 1.34 8.20 -22.27
N ARG A 561 2.00 7.19 -21.71
CA ARG A 561 3.15 7.32 -20.80
C ARG A 561 4.31 8.06 -21.45
N SER A 562 4.65 7.72 -22.70
CA SER A 562 5.72 8.43 -23.42
C SER A 562 5.40 9.93 -23.55
N ALA A 563 4.18 10.27 -24.00
CA ALA A 563 3.76 11.66 -24.13
C ALA A 563 3.71 12.41 -22.78
N ALA A 564 3.26 11.72 -21.71
CA ALA A 564 3.25 12.28 -20.37
C ALA A 564 4.67 12.57 -19.86
N LEU A 565 5.63 11.69 -20.10
CA LEU A 565 7.03 11.92 -19.73
C LEU A 565 7.68 13.01 -20.59
N ASP A 566 7.28 13.17 -21.86
CA ASP A 566 7.73 14.29 -22.70
C ASP A 566 7.22 15.63 -22.11
N GLN A 567 5.95 15.66 -21.69
CA GLN A 567 5.40 16.84 -21.04
C GLN A 567 6.07 17.14 -19.68
N ILE A 568 6.41 16.12 -18.91
CA ILE A 568 7.12 16.30 -17.63
C ILE A 568 8.50 16.95 -17.84
N ASP A 569 9.23 16.53 -18.88
CA ASP A 569 10.50 17.15 -19.30
C ASP A 569 10.29 18.61 -19.72
N ASP A 570 9.28 18.88 -20.57
CA ASP A 570 8.92 20.25 -21.00
C ASP A 570 8.58 21.18 -19.83
N LEU A 571 7.91 20.65 -18.80
CA LEU A 571 7.59 21.38 -17.57
C LEU A 571 8.80 21.56 -16.63
N GLY A 572 9.87 20.76 -16.82
CA GLY A 572 10.99 20.66 -15.88
C GLY A 572 10.53 20.19 -14.49
N TYR A 573 9.53 19.32 -14.43
CA TYR A 573 8.89 18.91 -13.17
C TYR A 573 9.43 17.59 -12.63
N HIS A 574 10.18 17.65 -11.52
CA HIS A 574 10.79 16.47 -10.92
C HIS A 574 9.82 15.55 -10.14
N GLY A 575 8.55 15.93 -10.01
CA GLY A 575 7.57 15.22 -9.19
C GLY A 575 6.93 14.03 -9.89
N VAL A 576 7.73 13.13 -10.44
CA VAL A 576 7.29 11.90 -11.12
C VAL A 576 7.73 10.67 -10.33
N ILE A 577 6.85 9.69 -10.19
CA ILE A 577 7.10 8.42 -9.52
C ILE A 577 6.48 7.28 -10.32
N SER A 578 7.16 6.15 -10.50
CA SER A 578 6.47 4.88 -10.86
C SER A 578 6.36 4.06 -9.58
N SER A 579 5.14 3.82 -9.14
CA SER A 579 4.87 3.32 -7.79
C SER A 579 4.86 1.81 -7.66
N HIS A 580 4.62 1.06 -8.75
CA HIS A 580 4.51 -0.40 -8.69
C HIS A 580 4.69 -1.14 -10.04
N SER A 581 5.55 -0.65 -10.93
CA SER A 581 5.98 -1.35 -12.15
C SER A 581 4.93 -1.66 -13.22
N TRP A 582 3.85 -0.87 -13.29
CA TRP A 582 2.95 -0.90 -14.45
C TRP A 582 3.44 -0.02 -15.61
N ALA A 583 4.61 0.61 -15.46
CA ALA A 583 5.37 1.19 -16.55
C ALA A 583 6.23 0.16 -17.29
N THR A 584 6.52 0.44 -18.57
CA THR A 584 7.45 -0.35 -19.39
C THR A 584 8.90 0.07 -19.17
N PRO A 585 9.87 -0.80 -19.49
CA PRO A 585 11.29 -0.56 -19.21
C PRO A 585 11.89 0.71 -19.83
N ASP A 586 11.33 1.21 -20.94
CA ASP A 586 11.70 2.47 -21.58
C ASP A 586 11.42 3.71 -20.71
N ALA A 587 10.45 3.63 -19.79
CA ALA A 587 10.06 4.74 -18.92
C ALA A 587 10.99 4.91 -17.70
N TYR A 588 11.51 3.83 -17.13
CA TYR A 588 12.27 3.91 -15.86
C TYR A 588 13.54 4.75 -15.93
N PRO A 589 14.42 4.63 -16.96
CA PRO A 589 15.58 5.51 -17.07
C PRO A 589 15.18 6.98 -17.20
N ARG A 590 14.09 7.29 -17.91
CA ARG A 590 13.57 8.66 -18.04
C ARG A 590 13.12 9.21 -16.69
N ILE A 591 12.38 8.43 -15.92
CA ILE A 591 11.95 8.81 -14.56
C ILE A 591 13.17 9.13 -13.67
N TYR A 592 14.24 8.31 -13.72
CA TYR A 592 15.48 8.64 -12.98
C TYR A 592 16.19 9.89 -13.51
N GLN A 593 16.19 10.11 -14.83
CA GLN A 593 16.77 11.32 -15.45
C GLN A 593 16.02 12.58 -15.03
N GLU A 594 14.70 12.51 -14.84
CA GLU A 594 13.89 13.58 -14.26
C GLU A 594 14.13 13.78 -12.77
N GLY A 595 14.94 12.93 -12.12
CA GLY A 595 15.07 12.93 -10.67
C GLY A 595 13.77 12.51 -9.99
N GLY A 596 12.99 11.66 -10.64
CA GLY A 596 11.83 11.00 -10.06
C GLY A 596 12.22 9.93 -9.05
N PHE A 597 11.24 9.10 -8.68
CA PHE A 597 11.45 7.94 -7.80
C PHE A 597 10.80 6.70 -8.40
N ILE A 598 11.33 5.51 -8.11
CA ILE A 598 10.76 4.27 -8.62
C ILE A 598 10.75 3.25 -7.50
N THR A 599 9.61 2.56 -7.38
CA THR A 599 9.41 1.44 -6.48
C THR A 599 8.94 0.26 -7.29
N PRO A 600 9.83 -0.70 -7.60
CA PRO A 600 9.44 -1.86 -8.36
C PRO A 600 8.39 -2.69 -7.62
N TYR A 601 7.49 -3.33 -8.36
CA TYR A 601 6.52 -4.27 -7.78
C TYR A 601 7.25 -5.32 -6.94
N ALA A 602 6.82 -5.50 -5.68
CA ALA A 602 7.54 -6.31 -4.71
C ALA A 602 7.73 -7.75 -5.19
N GLY A 603 6.65 -8.47 -5.49
CA GLY A 603 6.70 -9.85 -5.99
C GLY A 603 7.55 -10.80 -5.12
N ASP A 604 8.06 -11.87 -5.74
CA ASP A 604 8.97 -12.81 -5.07
C ASP A 604 10.39 -12.23 -4.89
N SER A 605 11.13 -12.72 -3.90
CA SER A 605 12.46 -12.19 -3.57
C SER A 605 13.51 -12.36 -4.66
N THR A 606 13.39 -13.40 -5.49
CA THR A 606 14.34 -13.66 -6.58
C THR A 606 14.16 -12.64 -7.69
N GLY A 607 12.92 -12.45 -8.13
CA GLY A 607 12.57 -11.45 -9.13
C GLY A 607 12.93 -10.03 -8.69
N PHE A 608 12.64 -9.68 -7.43
CA PHE A 608 12.98 -8.35 -6.92
C PHE A 608 14.48 -8.07 -6.89
N VAL A 609 15.33 -9.06 -6.56
CA VAL A 609 16.78 -8.90 -6.59
C VAL A 609 17.27 -8.62 -8.03
N GLU A 610 16.66 -9.24 -9.03
CA GLU A 610 16.96 -8.97 -10.45
C GLU A 610 16.54 -7.56 -10.87
N LYS A 611 15.32 -7.14 -10.49
CA LYS A 611 14.84 -5.77 -10.67
C LYS A 611 15.82 -4.78 -10.03
N TRP A 612 16.19 -4.97 -8.76
CA TRP A 612 17.13 -4.09 -8.06
C TRP A 612 18.45 -3.90 -8.82
N ARG A 613 19.06 -4.97 -9.34
CA ARG A 613 20.30 -4.86 -10.12
C ARG A 613 20.13 -4.04 -11.41
N ARG A 614 18.99 -4.16 -12.09
CA ARG A 614 18.65 -3.34 -13.26
C ARG A 614 18.50 -1.88 -12.89
N HIS A 615 17.75 -1.59 -11.83
CA HIS A 615 17.56 -0.22 -11.33
C HIS A 615 18.88 0.45 -10.89
N VAL A 616 19.82 -0.30 -10.30
CA VAL A 616 21.19 0.19 -10.03
C VAL A 616 21.89 0.64 -11.31
N GLY A 617 21.63 -0.02 -12.44
CA GLY A 617 22.13 0.34 -13.77
C GLY A 617 21.54 1.64 -14.33
N TRP A 618 20.38 2.08 -13.83
CA TRP A 618 19.68 3.29 -14.28
C TRP A 618 19.80 4.48 -13.32
N ALA A 619 20.55 4.33 -12.23
CA ALA A 619 20.74 5.39 -11.25
C ALA A 619 21.41 6.65 -11.85
N ASP A 620 20.75 7.80 -11.74
CA ASP A 620 21.29 9.07 -12.25
C ASP A 620 22.22 9.75 -11.21
N PRO A 621 23.48 10.10 -11.58
CA PRO A 621 24.46 10.68 -10.66
C PRO A 621 24.13 12.10 -10.16
N ARG A 622 23.10 12.74 -10.72
CA ARG A 622 22.63 14.07 -10.30
C ARG A 622 21.80 14.02 -9.01
N TYR A 623 21.28 12.86 -8.62
CA TYR A 623 20.33 12.73 -7.52
C TYR A 623 20.72 11.66 -6.51
N TYR A 624 20.31 11.85 -5.25
CA TYR A 624 20.55 10.90 -4.17
C TYR A 624 19.96 9.51 -4.50
N TRP A 625 20.75 8.45 -4.30
CA TRP A 625 20.33 7.07 -4.59
C TRP A 625 19.63 6.39 -3.41
N GLY A 626 18.51 5.75 -3.71
CA GLY A 626 17.78 4.82 -2.86
C GLY A 626 16.65 4.21 -3.67
N ILE A 627 16.12 3.07 -3.21
CA ILE A 627 15.05 2.35 -3.88
C ILE A 627 14.02 1.87 -2.85
N GLY A 628 12.77 1.70 -3.26
CA GLY A 628 11.72 1.10 -2.43
C GLY A 628 11.03 -0.04 -3.17
N TYR A 629 9.83 -0.37 -2.75
CA TYR A 629 8.99 -1.39 -3.39
C TYR A 629 7.53 -0.91 -3.48
N GLY A 630 6.77 -1.43 -4.43
CA GLY A 630 5.33 -1.24 -4.51
C GLY A 630 4.66 -2.54 -4.12
N ALA A 631 3.97 -2.58 -2.98
CA ALA A 631 3.37 -3.81 -2.47
C ALA A 631 2.10 -4.20 -3.22
N ASP A 632 1.27 -3.19 -3.55
CA ASP A 632 -0.06 -3.41 -4.13
C ASP A 632 -0.93 -4.39 -3.31
N MET A 633 -0.64 -4.46 -2.00
CA MET A 633 -1.41 -5.27 -1.08
C MET A 633 -2.84 -4.73 -1.04
N ASN A 634 -3.81 -5.64 -1.15
CA ASN A 634 -5.24 -5.40 -1.30
C ASN A 634 -5.68 -4.76 -2.64
N GLY A 635 -4.81 -4.54 -3.63
CA GLY A 635 -5.17 -3.99 -4.96
C GLY A 635 -5.60 -5.05 -5.99
N LEU A 636 -5.85 -6.28 -5.52
CA LEU A 636 -6.02 -7.48 -6.35
C LEU A 636 -4.75 -7.90 -7.10
N GLY A 637 -3.58 -7.45 -6.65
CA GLY A 637 -2.27 -7.90 -7.12
C GLY A 637 -1.68 -9.02 -6.26
N ALA A 638 -1.13 -10.03 -6.92
CA ALA A 638 -0.52 -11.20 -6.25
C ALA A 638 0.71 -10.80 -5.44
N GLN A 639 0.80 -11.29 -4.21
CA GLN A 639 1.93 -11.01 -3.31
C GLN A 639 3.06 -12.03 -3.50
N GLY A 640 4.24 -11.75 -2.93
CA GLY A 640 5.42 -12.60 -3.10
C GLY A 640 5.22 -14.02 -2.58
N ASP A 641 5.41 -15.01 -3.46
CA ASP A 641 5.33 -16.44 -3.12
C ASP A 641 6.49 -16.88 -2.20
N PRO A 642 6.30 -17.93 -1.38
CA PRO A 642 7.39 -18.56 -0.64
C PRO A 642 8.43 -19.17 -1.58
N ARG A 643 9.71 -19.05 -1.24
CA ARG A 643 10.79 -19.77 -1.96
C ARG A 643 10.89 -21.25 -1.57
N GLY A 644 10.31 -21.64 -0.44
CA GLY A 644 10.46 -22.97 0.16
C GLY A 644 11.39 -22.97 1.38
N ALA A 645 11.12 -23.84 2.36
CA ALA A 645 11.95 -23.97 3.57
C ALA A 645 13.22 -24.81 3.36
N ASP A 646 13.32 -25.51 2.23
CA ASP A 646 14.40 -26.41 1.83
C ASP A 646 15.43 -25.75 0.89
N VAL A 647 15.21 -24.48 0.51
CA VAL A 647 16.19 -23.68 -0.21
C VAL A 647 17.51 -23.61 0.57
N PRO A 648 18.67 -23.49 -0.09
CA PRO A 648 19.97 -23.51 0.58
C PRO A 648 20.23 -22.33 1.52
N ASN A 649 19.46 -21.25 1.38
CA ASN A 649 19.59 -19.98 2.07
C ASN A 649 18.22 -19.49 2.60
N PRO A 650 17.53 -20.25 3.47
CA PRO A 650 16.22 -19.84 3.97
C PRO A 650 16.36 -18.75 5.05
N VAL A 651 15.31 -17.95 5.25
CA VAL A 651 15.27 -17.00 6.37
C VAL A 651 15.28 -17.77 7.69
N THR A 652 16.26 -17.48 8.54
CA THR A 652 16.37 -18.06 9.88
C THR A 652 15.92 -17.07 10.95
N TYR A 653 15.01 -17.50 11.82
CA TYR A 653 14.44 -16.67 12.88
C TYR A 653 15.09 -16.93 14.26
N PRO A 654 15.21 -15.91 15.12
CA PRO A 654 15.00 -14.50 14.81
C PRO A 654 16.17 -13.89 14.03
N PHE A 655 15.89 -12.85 13.24
CA PHE A 655 16.91 -12.04 12.56
C PHE A 655 16.93 -10.59 13.08
N ARG A 656 17.92 -9.82 12.62
CA ARG A 656 18.10 -8.40 12.98
C ARG A 656 17.51 -7.49 11.93
N GLY A 657 16.46 -6.76 12.29
CA GLY A 657 15.86 -5.73 11.44
C GLY A 657 16.60 -4.39 11.51
N LEU A 658 16.16 -3.43 10.70
CA LEU A 658 16.74 -2.09 10.65
C LEU A 658 16.69 -1.40 12.03
N GLY A 659 17.78 -0.72 12.40
CA GLY A 659 17.89 -0.08 13.71
C GLY A 659 18.15 -1.04 14.88
N GLY A 660 18.42 -2.32 14.60
CA GLY A 660 18.86 -3.32 15.57
C GLY A 660 17.73 -3.99 16.35
N VAL A 661 16.49 -3.90 15.87
CA VAL A 661 15.36 -4.67 16.42
C VAL A 661 15.54 -6.17 16.16
N THR A 662 14.98 -7.01 17.02
CA THR A 662 14.85 -8.46 16.77
C THR A 662 13.52 -8.72 16.11
N VAL A 663 13.50 -9.42 14.98
CA VAL A 663 12.28 -9.85 14.29
C VAL A 663 12.13 -11.36 14.43
N ASP A 664 11.03 -11.77 15.04
CA ASP A 664 10.62 -13.16 15.21
C ASP A 664 9.54 -13.52 14.17
N ARG A 665 9.21 -14.81 14.04
CA ARG A 665 8.03 -15.23 13.26
C ARG A 665 6.79 -14.46 13.71
N GLN A 666 5.89 -14.14 12.79
CA GLN A 666 4.68 -13.39 13.12
C GLN A 666 3.62 -14.35 13.67
N HIS A 667 2.97 -13.98 14.78
CA HIS A 667 1.90 -14.80 15.39
C HIS A 667 0.58 -14.03 15.37
N ALA A 668 -0.45 -14.58 14.74
CA ALA A 668 -1.82 -14.05 14.76
C ALA A 668 -2.80 -15.14 15.19
N GLY A 669 -3.36 -15.01 16.39
CA GLY A 669 -4.23 -16.03 16.96
C GLY A 669 -3.46 -17.33 17.18
N GLU A 670 -3.90 -18.40 16.52
CA GLU A 670 -3.30 -19.72 16.55
C GLU A 670 -2.27 -19.91 15.42
N ARG A 671 -2.26 -19.02 14.41
CA ARG A 671 -1.35 -19.09 13.26
C ARG A 671 0.00 -18.46 13.56
N VAL A 672 1.06 -19.16 13.15
CA VAL A 672 2.44 -18.67 13.12
C VAL A 672 2.88 -18.60 11.67
N TYR A 673 3.24 -17.42 11.19
CA TYR A 673 3.69 -17.22 9.81
C TYR A 673 5.20 -17.34 9.69
N ASP A 674 5.65 -18.03 8.63
CA ASP A 674 7.03 -18.20 8.21
C ASP A 674 7.13 -17.85 6.72
N VAL A 675 7.89 -16.81 6.37
CA VAL A 675 8.01 -16.35 4.97
C VAL A 675 8.51 -17.45 4.01
N ASN A 676 9.28 -18.42 4.51
CA ASN A 676 9.81 -19.50 3.68
C ASN A 676 8.71 -20.47 3.20
N VAL A 677 7.57 -20.54 3.88
CA VAL A 677 6.45 -21.44 3.56
C VAL A 677 5.19 -20.67 3.19
N ASP A 678 5.00 -19.49 3.77
CA ASP A 678 3.77 -18.69 3.63
C ASP A 678 3.93 -17.52 2.66
N GLY A 679 5.17 -17.21 2.22
CA GLY A 679 5.46 -16.03 1.41
C GLY A 679 5.07 -14.74 2.13
N VAL A 680 4.68 -13.73 1.37
CA VAL A 680 4.14 -12.46 1.88
C VAL A 680 2.62 -12.56 2.00
N ALA A 681 2.15 -13.42 2.89
CA ALA A 681 0.73 -13.62 3.16
C ALA A 681 0.00 -12.35 3.66
N GLN A 682 0.68 -11.50 4.43
CA GLN A 682 0.11 -10.25 4.96
C GLN A 682 1.21 -9.20 5.14
N TYR A 683 0.82 -7.93 5.21
CA TYR A 683 1.73 -6.77 5.14
C TYR A 683 2.84 -6.76 6.19
N GLY A 684 2.56 -7.34 7.34
CA GLY A 684 3.51 -7.51 8.43
C GLY A 684 4.66 -8.44 8.09
N LEU A 685 4.67 -9.20 6.99
CA LEU A 685 5.78 -10.06 6.55
C LEU A 685 6.81 -9.33 5.67
N TYR A 686 6.61 -8.06 5.33
CA TYR A 686 7.61 -7.29 4.57
C TYR A 686 9.00 -7.18 5.24
N PRO A 687 9.16 -7.12 6.58
CA PRO A 687 10.48 -7.25 7.20
C PRO A 687 11.18 -8.59 6.91
N ASP A 688 10.41 -9.68 6.80
CA ASP A 688 10.87 -11.04 6.51
C ASP A 688 11.23 -11.15 5.03
N TRP A 689 10.40 -10.61 4.16
CA TRP A 689 10.70 -10.47 2.72
C TRP A 689 12.00 -9.70 2.50
N ILE A 690 12.23 -8.59 3.21
CA ILE A 690 13.50 -7.86 3.12
C ILE A 690 14.67 -8.72 3.60
N GLN A 691 14.53 -9.50 4.68
CA GLN A 691 15.57 -10.45 5.06
C GLN A 691 15.82 -11.46 3.95
N ASP A 692 14.76 -12.01 3.37
CA ASP A 692 14.80 -12.97 2.27
C ASP A 692 15.52 -12.40 1.04
N LEU A 693 15.26 -11.15 0.66
CA LEU A 693 16.01 -10.43 -0.37
C LEU A 693 17.51 -10.42 -0.09
N THR A 694 17.91 -10.17 1.15
CA THR A 694 19.33 -10.14 1.50
C THR A 694 19.98 -11.53 1.39
N GLU A 695 19.28 -12.59 1.80
CA GLU A 695 19.77 -13.96 1.68
C GLU A 695 19.91 -14.38 0.21
N VAL A 696 18.92 -14.03 -0.63
CA VAL A 696 18.94 -14.32 -2.07
C VAL A 696 20.06 -13.55 -2.76
N ALA A 697 20.15 -12.24 -2.52
CA ALA A 697 21.16 -11.40 -3.14
C ALA A 697 22.57 -11.85 -2.79
N ASP A 698 22.85 -12.15 -1.51
CA ASP A 698 24.17 -12.59 -1.05
C ASP A 698 24.55 -13.98 -1.57
N ALA A 699 23.59 -14.91 -1.62
CA ALA A 699 23.81 -16.24 -2.19
C ALA A 699 24.14 -16.20 -3.69
N GLN A 700 23.52 -15.28 -4.44
CA GLN A 700 23.80 -15.08 -5.86
C GLN A 700 25.14 -14.36 -6.09
N GLN A 701 25.46 -13.36 -5.26
CA GLN A 701 26.72 -12.64 -5.32
C GLN A 701 27.12 -12.10 -3.94
N ALA A 702 28.23 -12.61 -3.39
CA ALA A 702 28.68 -12.23 -2.06
C ALA A 702 28.84 -10.70 -1.90
N GLY A 703 28.26 -10.17 -0.83
CA GLY A 703 28.18 -8.75 -0.50
C GLY A 703 26.96 -8.03 -1.09
N ASP A 704 26.20 -8.63 -2.00
CA ASP A 704 24.98 -8.00 -2.53
C ASP A 704 23.87 -7.92 -1.49
N GLY A 705 23.80 -8.84 -0.52
CA GLY A 705 22.82 -8.76 0.58
C GLY A 705 22.95 -7.46 1.38
N ALA A 706 24.19 -7.07 1.72
CA ALA A 706 24.44 -5.79 2.39
C ALA A 706 24.16 -4.57 1.49
N ARG A 707 24.39 -4.69 0.18
CA ARG A 707 24.19 -3.60 -0.79
C ARG A 707 22.70 -3.30 -1.02
N ILE A 708 21.87 -4.34 -1.20
CA ILE A 708 20.43 -4.15 -1.35
C ILE A 708 19.81 -3.63 -0.05
N ALA A 709 20.25 -4.13 1.12
CA ALA A 709 19.81 -3.61 2.40
C ALA A 709 20.11 -2.11 2.58
N ASP A 710 21.32 -1.66 2.20
CA ASP A 710 21.68 -0.23 2.27
C ASP A 710 20.80 0.61 1.33
N ASP A 711 20.66 0.20 0.06
CA ASP A 711 19.84 0.91 -0.94
C ASP A 711 18.37 1.02 -0.53
N MET A 712 17.78 -0.07 -0.03
CA MET A 712 16.41 -0.12 0.48
C MET A 712 16.25 0.79 1.71
N SER A 713 17.24 0.80 2.62
CA SER A 713 17.21 1.68 3.80
C SER A 713 17.36 3.16 3.47
N ARG A 714 17.86 3.49 2.28
CA ARG A 714 17.98 4.84 1.74
C ARG A 714 16.75 5.29 0.96
N GLY A 715 15.86 4.36 0.60
CA GLY A 715 14.64 4.61 -0.17
C GLY A 715 13.77 5.72 0.40
N ALA A 716 13.53 5.75 1.71
CA ALA A 716 12.74 6.81 2.32
C ALA A 716 13.36 8.21 2.16
N GLU A 717 14.69 8.35 2.15
CA GLU A 717 15.34 9.65 1.89
C GLU A 717 15.21 10.04 0.42
N ALA A 718 15.42 9.09 -0.49
CA ALA A 718 15.30 9.30 -1.93
C ALA A 718 13.87 9.77 -2.31
N TYR A 719 12.83 9.09 -1.81
CA TYR A 719 11.42 9.49 -1.98
C TYR A 719 11.18 10.92 -1.49
N LEU A 720 11.63 11.26 -0.28
CA LEU A 720 11.45 12.61 0.28
C LEU A 720 12.20 13.67 -0.53
N GLN A 721 13.37 13.35 -1.09
CA GLN A 721 14.08 14.29 -1.94
C GLN A 721 13.38 14.50 -3.28
N THR A 722 12.76 13.47 -3.87
CA THR A 722 11.89 13.63 -5.04
C THR A 722 10.71 14.56 -4.72
N TRP A 723 10.03 14.32 -3.60
CA TRP A 723 8.91 15.17 -3.19
C TRP A 723 9.31 16.60 -2.82
N GLU A 724 10.51 16.81 -2.25
CA GLU A 724 11.06 18.16 -2.06
C GLU A 724 11.31 18.88 -3.39
N ARG A 725 11.77 18.18 -4.44
CA ARG A 725 11.93 18.78 -5.76
C ARG A 725 10.59 19.13 -6.40
N ALA A 726 9.57 18.30 -6.21
CA ALA A 726 8.19 18.59 -6.62
C ALA A 726 7.65 19.89 -5.97
N GLU A 727 8.06 20.21 -4.73
CA GLU A 727 7.76 21.47 -4.04
C GLU A 727 8.63 22.66 -4.51
N GLY A 728 9.41 22.51 -5.59
CA GLY A 728 10.24 23.56 -6.19
C GLY A 728 11.63 23.72 -5.57
N ILE A 729 12.10 22.78 -4.74
CA ILE A 729 13.46 22.82 -4.21
C ILE A 729 14.44 22.29 -5.25
N ALA A 730 15.39 23.11 -5.69
CA ALA A 730 16.41 22.69 -6.65
C ALA A 730 17.26 21.51 -6.12
N PRO A 731 17.74 20.59 -7.00
CA PRO A 731 18.64 19.51 -6.64
C PRO A 731 19.92 19.99 -5.94
N ASP A 732 20.65 19.07 -5.28
CA ASP A 732 21.85 19.46 -4.55
C ASP A 732 22.98 19.92 -5.49
N SER A 733 23.69 20.96 -5.07
CA SER A 733 24.75 21.58 -5.87
C SER A 733 26.08 20.82 -5.86
N CYS A 734 26.22 19.77 -5.05
CA CYS A 734 27.43 18.95 -5.04
C CYS A 734 27.43 17.98 -6.21
N ARG A 735 26.29 17.30 -6.43
CA ARG A 735 26.02 16.43 -7.59
C ARG A 735 25.77 17.24 -8.86
N ASN A 736 25.28 18.48 -8.73
CA ASN A 736 24.96 19.36 -9.85
C ASN A 736 25.84 20.62 -9.86
N PRO A 737 27.03 20.61 -10.51
CA PRO A 737 27.96 21.73 -10.52
C PRO A 737 27.37 23.04 -11.05
N GLY A 738 26.45 22.97 -12.01
CA GLY A 738 25.76 24.13 -12.58
C GLY A 738 24.93 24.92 -11.55
N LEU A 739 24.48 24.25 -10.48
CA LEU A 739 23.68 24.87 -9.41
C LEU A 739 24.53 25.53 -8.32
N ARG A 740 25.86 25.38 -8.35
CA ARG A 740 26.76 25.98 -7.34
C ARG A 740 26.72 27.51 -7.43
N LYS A 741 26.22 28.12 -6.36
CA LYS A 741 26.24 29.58 -6.18
C LYS A 741 27.62 30.03 -5.66
N PRO A 742 28.05 31.28 -5.93
CA PRO A 742 29.22 31.85 -5.27
C PRO A 742 29.11 31.78 -3.74
N VAL A 743 30.21 31.54 -3.02
CA VAL A 743 30.18 31.49 -1.53
C VAL A 743 29.59 32.77 -0.95
N SER A 744 30.00 33.94 -1.45
CA SER A 744 29.46 35.24 -1.05
C SER A 744 27.95 35.36 -1.24
N ARG A 745 27.41 34.72 -2.29
CA ARG A 745 25.96 34.68 -2.52
C ARG A 745 25.28 33.77 -1.50
N VAL A 746 25.83 32.60 -1.19
CA VAL A 746 25.31 31.71 -0.15
C VAL A 746 25.28 32.42 1.21
N GLU A 747 26.36 33.11 1.58
CA GLU A 747 26.45 33.89 2.83
C GLU A 747 25.41 35.02 2.91
N SER A 748 25.10 35.68 1.78
CA SER A 748 24.06 36.71 1.74
C SER A 748 22.63 36.16 1.83
N LEU A 749 22.41 34.94 1.32
CA LEU A 749 21.11 34.29 1.27
C LEU A 749 20.77 33.58 2.58
N VAL A 750 21.74 32.93 3.23
CA VAL A 750 21.54 32.13 4.44
C VAL A 750 21.81 32.98 5.67
N ARG A 751 20.73 33.38 6.36
CA ARG A 751 20.75 34.24 7.54
C ARG A 751 20.37 33.48 8.80
N ARG A 752 20.89 33.92 9.95
CA ARG A 752 20.54 33.40 11.28
C ARG A 752 19.02 33.43 11.47
N GLY A 753 18.45 32.37 12.03
CA GLY A 753 17.01 32.25 12.28
C GLY A 753 16.17 31.71 11.10
N MET A 754 16.73 31.57 9.90
CA MET A 754 16.04 30.89 8.79
C MET A 754 15.69 29.45 9.15
N THR A 755 14.54 28.95 8.67
CA THR A 755 14.18 27.52 8.80
C THR A 755 15.01 26.67 7.84
N THR A 756 15.06 25.36 8.08
CA THR A 756 15.64 24.40 7.12
C THR A 756 14.99 24.51 5.73
N ARG A 757 13.66 24.65 5.66
CA ARG A 757 12.93 24.86 4.39
C ARG A 757 13.36 26.16 3.69
N ALA A 758 13.46 27.27 4.42
CA ALA A 758 13.87 28.55 3.84
C ALA A 758 15.32 28.50 3.31
N VAL A 759 16.22 27.79 3.99
CA VAL A 759 17.58 27.56 3.49
C VAL A 759 17.55 26.76 2.19
N MET A 760 16.79 25.66 2.15
CA MET A 760 16.69 24.83 0.94
C MET A 760 16.08 25.60 -0.23
N ALA A 761 15.05 26.40 0.00
CA ALA A 761 14.48 27.26 -1.04
C ALA A 761 15.51 28.27 -1.59
N ALA A 762 16.46 28.71 -0.75
CA ALA A 762 17.47 29.68 -1.16
C ALA A 762 18.67 29.06 -1.89
N VAL A 763 19.09 27.85 -1.52
CA VAL A 763 20.35 27.25 -2.01
C VAL A 763 20.26 25.82 -2.56
N GLY A 764 19.06 25.24 -2.63
CA GLY A 764 18.81 23.87 -3.11
C GLY A 764 18.82 22.82 -1.99
N GLN A 765 18.69 21.55 -2.37
CA GLN A 765 18.80 20.43 -1.44
C GLN A 765 20.21 20.34 -0.87
N PRO A 766 20.39 20.04 0.44
CA PRO A 766 21.69 19.71 0.98
C PRO A 766 22.21 18.38 0.46
N TYR A 767 23.51 18.34 0.18
CA TYR A 767 24.24 17.13 -0.17
C TYR A 767 24.29 16.13 1.00
N GLN A 768 24.37 16.64 2.24
CA GLN A 768 24.33 15.85 3.48
C GLN A 768 23.47 16.55 4.53
N ARG A 769 22.67 15.76 5.27
CA ARG A 769 21.80 16.22 6.36
C ARG A 769 22.09 15.48 7.66
N LEU A 770 23.23 15.74 8.28
CA LEU A 770 23.70 14.95 9.42
C LEU A 770 23.44 15.69 10.74
N GLY A 771 22.59 15.09 11.58
CA GLY A 771 22.23 15.63 12.88
C GLY A 771 21.61 17.02 12.77
N THR A 772 22.33 18.05 13.21
CA THR A 772 21.87 19.44 13.15
C THR A 772 22.54 20.25 12.04
N THR A 773 23.18 19.60 11.07
CA THR A 773 23.97 20.27 10.03
C THR A 773 23.52 19.90 8.64
N TYR A 774 23.46 20.90 7.76
CA TYR A 774 23.34 20.70 6.32
C TYR A 774 24.63 21.11 5.63
N ARG A 775 25.05 20.36 4.62
CA ARG A 775 26.24 20.68 3.80
C ARG A 775 25.85 20.87 2.35
N PHE A 776 26.40 21.90 1.72
CA PHE A 776 26.14 22.32 0.35
C PHE A 776 27.45 22.60 -0.39
N CYS A 777 27.46 22.48 -1.71
CA CYS A 777 28.60 22.91 -2.51
C CYS A 777 28.36 24.30 -3.11
N ALA A 778 29.32 25.19 -2.91
CA ALA A 778 29.41 26.51 -3.52
C ALA A 778 30.63 26.56 -4.45
N LYS A 779 30.91 27.72 -5.03
CA LYS A 779 32.10 27.98 -5.84
C LYS A 779 32.73 29.33 -5.50
N ASP A 780 34.02 29.47 -5.74
CA ASP A 780 34.77 30.73 -5.73
C ASP A 780 35.65 30.82 -6.99
N ALA A 781 36.23 31.99 -7.25
CA ALA A 781 37.03 32.25 -8.46
C ALA A 781 38.21 31.27 -8.67
N GLY A 782 38.76 30.72 -7.59
CA GLY A 782 39.87 29.74 -7.63
C GLY A 782 39.50 28.33 -7.17
N ASP A 783 38.26 28.09 -6.73
CA ASP A 783 37.81 26.78 -6.23
C ASP A 783 36.40 26.46 -6.77
N PRO A 784 36.28 25.52 -7.73
CA PRO A 784 35.00 25.16 -8.33
C PRO A 784 34.08 24.37 -7.39
N LYS A 785 34.56 23.95 -6.20
CA LYS A 785 33.79 23.17 -5.22
C LYS A 785 34.21 23.49 -3.78
N VAL A 786 33.64 24.56 -3.23
CA VAL A 786 33.78 24.92 -1.81
C VAL A 786 32.63 24.30 -1.01
N MET A 787 32.92 23.52 0.02
CA MET A 787 31.87 23.00 0.91
C MET A 787 31.43 24.07 1.92
N VAL A 788 30.13 24.28 2.06
CA VAL A 788 29.55 25.21 3.04
C VAL A 788 28.66 24.43 3.99
N THR A 789 28.83 24.65 5.29
CA THR A 789 28.07 23.97 6.36
C THR A 789 27.16 24.97 7.05
N VAL A 790 25.86 24.65 7.08
CA VAL A 790 24.84 25.39 7.84
C VAL A 790 24.53 24.60 9.10
N GLU A 791 24.75 25.20 10.27
CA GLU A 791 24.36 24.61 11.56
C GLU A 791 22.99 25.13 11.98
N PHE A 792 22.11 24.24 12.41
CA PHE A 792 20.78 24.55 12.90
C PHE A 792 20.64 24.28 14.40
N SER A 793 19.75 25.01 15.05
CA SER A 793 19.30 24.69 16.41
C SER A 793 18.43 23.43 16.43
N LYS A 794 18.11 22.91 17.62
CA LYS A 794 17.13 21.81 17.76
C LYS A 794 15.76 22.13 17.14
N ALA A 795 15.39 23.40 17.06
CA ALA A 795 14.16 23.87 16.44
C ALA A 795 14.26 24.06 14.90
N GLY A 796 15.40 23.69 14.29
CA GLY A 796 15.59 23.80 12.84
C GLY A 796 15.79 25.22 12.37
N ARG A 797 16.45 26.06 13.19
CA ARG A 797 16.74 27.47 12.89
C ARG A 797 18.24 27.68 12.70
N VAL A 798 18.66 28.35 11.64
CA VAL A 798 20.09 28.62 11.38
C VAL A 798 20.72 29.29 12.59
N ALA A 799 21.76 28.65 13.13
CA ALA A 799 22.57 29.11 14.24
C ALA A 799 23.91 29.66 13.76
N ALA A 800 24.53 29.00 12.78
CA ALA A 800 25.80 29.41 12.19
C ALA A 800 25.92 28.95 10.73
N LEU A 801 26.80 29.63 9.99
CA LEU A 801 27.24 29.26 8.65
C LEU A 801 28.77 29.20 8.66
N ARG A 802 29.35 28.14 8.13
CA ARG A 802 30.81 27.97 8.05
C ARG A 802 31.22 27.56 6.65
N ARG A 803 32.26 28.21 6.14
CA ARG A 803 33.02 27.74 4.98
C ARG A 803 33.94 26.60 5.43
N GLY A 804 33.93 25.50 4.67
CA GLY A 804 34.76 24.32 4.92
C GLY A 804 36.09 24.35 4.19
#